data_AF-A0A6G1HT51-F1
#
_entry.id   AF-A0A6G1HT51-F1
#
_cell.length_a   1.000
_cell.length_b   1.000
_cell.length_c   1.000
_cell.angle_alpha   90.00
_cell.angle_beta   90.00
_cell.angle_gamma   90.00
#
_symmetry.space_group_name_H-M   'P 1'
#
loop_
_entity.id
_entity.type
_entity.pdbx_description
1 polymer ?
#
loop_
_entity_poly.entity_id
_entity_poly.type
_entity_poly.pdbx_seq_one_letter_code
_entity_poly.pdbx_strand_id
1 'polypeptide(L)'
;MAAVATEGLENLKLTGSTGKAAKGGANGANGHSKAENGDPDNDDSEDDNQEGEGVAVDGEKKKKKRKPRKKKKAGTAGAKTQTSPPRVPIAQLFPDGKYPAGEEVEYKNDNAYRMTNEEKRHLDRISHDGILTDLRRAGEVHRQVRKWAKSNIKPGQTLTEIAEGIEDSVRHLTGHMGLEEGDNIKGGVAFPTGLSRNHCAAHYSPNAGNKMVLEDDDVMKVDFGVHFNGHIVDSAFTVAFNPVYDPLLAAVKDATNTGIREAGIDVRVCDIGAAIQEVMESYEVEIGGTTYPVKSIRNLTGHNIGPWQIHYGKSVPIVKGGDQTKMEEGELFAIETFGSTGKGYVHEDMETSHYAKRLDAPAKPNFRMSSAKTLYNSITKNFGTLPFCRRYLDRLGHEKYLLGLNNLVSNGILESYPPLCDIKGSYTAQFEHYNVSIMKLRRPRPFCVDTKHVNFPLSTTKTVAPSTGQDSAQHDFFWTYTEEPHRSRRQAIIKAHPEVTKLCGPEPLTKYVVSGVVALQVLCAYLLRNTHPISWPFFLTAYAIGATANQNLFLAIHEISHNLAFRSPRANRLFAIYANLPIGIPYSASFRPYHLTHHKSIGVDGLDVDLPTSLEAVFFDSVLGKAFFCTFQIFFYALRPMMIYKLPITGIHILNIIAQVVFDIILVNTIGWYSFIYLLMSAFLAGSLHPCAGHFIAEHYVFEKLGPEAKVADNKIPVTETYSYYGPLNFFTYNVGLHNEHHDFPAIPWTRLPTLNRIAREFYDDLPYHKSWVNVIWQFIWDDDVSLWSRVKRTEGGRKVGGWREDELGANETNRPIPGVK
;
A
#
# COMPACT_ATOMS: atom_id res chain seq x y z
N MET A 1 7.17 -23.89 60.06
CA MET A 1 7.11 -25.36 60.20
C MET A 1 7.81 -25.97 59.00
N ALA A 2 8.72 -26.92 59.19
CA ALA A 2 9.66 -27.37 58.16
C ALA A 2 9.51 -28.86 57.80
N ALA A 3 9.87 -29.22 56.56
CA ALA A 3 10.39 -30.52 56.07
C ALA A 3 10.32 -30.48 54.52
N VAL A 4 11.39 -30.31 53.73
CA VAL A 4 12.65 -31.07 53.53
C VAL A 4 12.57 -32.09 52.37
N ALA A 5 13.27 -31.72 51.29
CA ALA A 5 14.09 -32.48 50.32
C ALA A 5 13.76 -33.93 49.89
N THR A 6 13.99 -34.23 48.60
CA THR A 6 15.17 -35.01 48.15
C THR A 6 15.47 -34.79 46.65
N GLU A 7 16.74 -34.90 46.26
CA GLU A 7 17.23 -34.73 44.89
C GLU A 7 17.36 -36.07 44.12
N GLY A 8 17.44 -35.98 42.79
CA GLY A 8 18.35 -36.80 41.97
C GLY A 8 17.92 -38.22 41.57
N LEU A 9 17.77 -38.45 40.26
CA LEU A 9 18.80 -39.19 39.50
C LEU A 9 18.64 -39.01 37.98
N GLU A 10 19.77 -39.06 37.28
CA GLU A 10 19.86 -39.06 35.82
C GLU A 10 19.53 -40.44 35.21
N ASN A 11 19.48 -40.48 33.87
CA ASN A 11 19.63 -41.67 33.01
C ASN A 11 18.50 -42.71 32.99
N LEU A 12 17.62 -42.62 31.98
CA LEU A 12 17.01 -43.80 31.36
C LEU A 12 17.05 -43.68 29.83
N LYS A 13 17.83 -44.55 29.20
CA LYS A 13 18.04 -44.60 27.73
C LYS A 13 16.94 -45.39 27.02
N LEU A 14 16.76 -45.05 25.76
CA LEU A 14 15.95 -45.76 24.77
C LEU A 14 16.36 -47.23 24.61
N THR A 15 15.36 -48.11 24.53
CA THR A 15 15.41 -49.45 23.92
C THR A 15 14.40 -49.47 22.75
N GLY A 16 14.57 -50.19 21.63
CA GLY A 16 15.71 -50.97 21.15
C GLY A 16 15.26 -52.24 20.41
N SER A 17 15.14 -52.21 19.06
CA SER A 17 14.98 -53.38 18.15
C SER A 17 14.84 -52.90 16.69
N THR A 18 15.44 -53.43 15.61
CA THR A 18 16.49 -54.46 15.39
C THR A 18 17.11 -54.34 13.98
N GLY A 19 18.45 -54.47 13.88
CA GLY A 19 19.18 -55.16 12.79
C GLY A 19 19.40 -54.43 11.44
N LYS A 20 20.52 -54.63 10.72
CA LYS A 20 21.73 -55.46 10.98
C LYS A 20 22.89 -54.97 10.07
N ALA A 21 24.12 -54.91 10.62
CA ALA A 21 25.48 -55.13 10.03
C ALA A 21 25.78 -54.78 8.54
N ALA A 22 26.93 -54.23 8.10
CA ALA A 22 28.27 -54.01 8.68
C ALA A 22 29.01 -52.90 7.85
N LYS A 23 30.34 -52.65 7.80
CA LYS A 23 31.56 -53.29 8.39
C LYS A 23 32.76 -52.30 8.34
N GLY A 24 33.41 -52.03 9.50
CA GLY A 24 34.85 -51.74 9.68
C GLY A 24 35.53 -50.53 8.98
N GLY A 25 36.43 -49.78 9.62
CA GLY A 25 36.84 -49.77 11.04
C GLY A 25 38.11 -48.92 11.32
N ALA A 26 38.28 -48.50 12.59
CA ALA A 26 39.52 -48.06 13.28
C ALA A 26 40.34 -46.88 12.68
N ASN A 27 40.52 -45.75 13.39
CA ASN A 27 41.54 -45.48 14.45
C ASN A 27 43.01 -45.61 13.95
N GLY A 28 43.96 -44.71 14.26
CA GLY A 28 43.93 -43.49 15.09
C GLY A 28 45.32 -43.20 15.72
N ALA A 29 45.50 -41.99 16.25
CA ALA A 29 46.60 -41.52 17.14
C ALA A 29 48.00 -41.15 16.58
N ASN A 30 48.34 -39.87 16.81
CA ASN A 30 49.61 -39.25 17.26
C ASN A 30 51.00 -39.78 16.84
N GLY A 31 51.84 -38.83 16.39
CA GLY A 31 53.31 -38.90 16.42
C GLY A 31 53.93 -37.53 16.14
N HIS A 32 54.86 -37.05 16.99
CA HIS A 32 55.42 -35.69 16.93
C HIS A 32 56.95 -35.72 16.94
N SER A 33 57.59 -35.18 15.90
CA SER A 33 59.02 -34.82 15.80
C SER A 33 59.22 -34.07 14.48
N LYS A 34 59.77 -32.84 14.45
CA LYS A 34 61.21 -32.52 14.27
C LYS A 34 61.90 -33.31 13.14
N ALA A 35 62.71 -32.73 12.26
CA ALA A 35 62.99 -31.33 11.89
C ALA A 35 63.84 -31.36 10.58
N GLU A 36 64.03 -30.22 9.91
CA GLU A 36 65.33 -29.68 9.44
C GLU A 36 65.24 -28.79 8.18
N ASN A 37 65.73 -27.55 8.35
CA ASN A 37 66.67 -26.80 7.49
C ASN A 37 66.37 -26.57 5.99
N GLY A 38 66.38 -25.29 5.58
CA GLY A 38 66.36 -24.91 4.16
C GLY A 38 66.13 -23.41 3.87
N ASP A 39 66.77 -22.53 4.62
CA ASP A 39 66.98 -21.10 4.26
C ASP A 39 67.94 -21.01 3.04
N PRO A 40 68.14 -19.86 2.34
CA PRO A 40 67.63 -18.52 2.64
C PRO A 40 67.19 -17.67 1.41
N ASP A 41 66.89 -16.38 1.69
CA ASP A 41 67.16 -15.18 0.86
C ASP A 41 66.46 -14.99 -0.51
N ASN A 42 66.15 -13.75 -0.93
CA ASN A 42 65.80 -12.51 -0.21
C ASN A 42 65.15 -11.54 -1.23
N ASP A 43 64.49 -10.48 -0.74
CA ASP A 43 64.44 -9.08 -1.25
C ASP A 43 64.74 -8.74 -2.73
N ASP A 44 64.12 -7.75 -3.37
CA ASP A 44 62.88 -6.97 -3.12
C ASP A 44 62.66 -6.04 -4.36
N SER A 45 61.77 -5.04 -4.25
CA SER A 45 61.59 -3.86 -5.16
C SER A 45 60.91 -4.13 -6.53
N GLU A 46 59.82 -3.45 -6.91
CA GLU A 46 59.61 -1.98 -7.09
C GLU A 46 60.41 -1.43 -8.30
N ASP A 47 59.87 -0.66 -9.25
CA ASP A 47 58.50 -0.13 -9.45
C ASP A 47 58.29 0.25 -10.95
N ASP A 48 57.09 0.73 -11.27
CA ASP A 48 56.80 1.85 -12.17
C ASP A 48 56.69 1.72 -13.72
N ASN A 49 55.46 2.05 -14.16
CA ASN A 49 55.06 3.03 -15.20
C ASN A 49 55.17 2.83 -16.74
N GLN A 50 53.99 3.09 -17.35
CA GLN A 50 53.69 3.91 -18.55
C GLN A 50 53.82 3.42 -20.02
N GLU A 51 52.64 3.45 -20.68
CA GLU A 51 52.29 4.11 -21.96
C GLU A 51 52.81 3.64 -23.34
N GLY A 52 52.07 4.05 -24.40
CA GLY A 52 52.43 3.94 -25.83
C GLY A 52 51.78 2.76 -26.58
N GLU A 53 50.55 2.88 -27.11
CA GLU A 53 50.21 3.39 -28.46
C GLU A 53 50.80 2.64 -29.69
N GLY A 54 49.90 2.03 -30.48
CA GLY A 54 49.94 2.07 -31.96
C GLY A 54 50.76 0.99 -32.69
N VAL A 55 50.53 0.64 -33.97
CA VAL A 55 49.45 0.87 -34.97
C VAL A 55 49.36 -0.41 -35.86
N ALA A 56 48.24 -0.61 -36.57
CA ALA A 56 47.97 -1.77 -37.44
C ALA A 56 48.85 -1.91 -38.70
N VAL A 57 48.88 -3.11 -39.33
CA VAL A 57 48.69 -3.37 -40.79
C VAL A 57 48.17 -4.81 -41.04
N ASP A 58 47.39 -5.00 -42.12
CA ASP A 58 46.71 -6.21 -42.64
C ASP A 58 47.55 -7.46 -43.01
N GLY A 59 46.86 -8.62 -43.16
CA GLY A 59 47.40 -9.84 -43.79
C GLY A 59 46.45 -11.05 -43.83
N GLU A 60 45.83 -11.34 -44.99
CA GLU A 60 44.66 -12.23 -45.16
C GLU A 60 44.74 -13.75 -44.81
N LYS A 61 43.59 -14.26 -44.30
CA LYS A 61 42.89 -15.54 -44.62
C LYS A 61 43.58 -16.92 -44.44
N LYS A 62 43.00 -17.74 -43.55
CA LYS A 62 42.38 -19.04 -43.93
C LYS A 62 41.39 -19.58 -42.87
N LYS A 63 40.17 -19.94 -43.30
CA LYS A 63 39.09 -20.49 -42.45
C LYS A 63 39.34 -21.96 -42.07
N LYS A 64 39.29 -22.32 -40.77
CA LYS A 64 38.93 -23.66 -40.29
C LYS A 64 37.94 -23.57 -39.12
N LYS A 65 36.83 -24.32 -39.21
CA LYS A 65 35.72 -24.33 -38.23
C LYS A 65 36.22 -24.78 -36.85
N ARG A 66 35.97 -23.99 -35.78
CA ARG A 66 36.11 -24.43 -34.38
C ARG A 66 34.72 -24.77 -33.80
N LYS A 67 34.63 -25.92 -33.12
CA LYS A 67 33.43 -26.36 -32.39
C LYS A 67 33.11 -25.40 -31.23
N PRO A 68 31.84 -25.19 -30.86
CA PRO A 68 31.49 -24.34 -29.72
C PRO A 68 32.05 -24.95 -28.42
N ARG A 69 32.86 -24.17 -27.69
CA ARG A 69 33.29 -24.51 -26.33
C ARG A 69 32.05 -24.52 -25.43
N LYS A 70 31.79 -25.63 -24.73
CA LYS A 70 30.70 -25.73 -23.76
C LYS A 70 30.82 -24.60 -22.73
N LYS A 71 29.75 -23.83 -22.51
CA LYS A 71 29.63 -23.02 -21.28
C LYS A 71 29.84 -23.97 -20.10
N LYS A 72 30.78 -23.65 -19.20
CA LYS A 72 30.79 -24.29 -17.88
C LYS A 72 29.42 -23.99 -17.26
N LYS A 73 28.70 -25.03 -16.80
CA LYS A 73 27.56 -24.80 -15.90
C LYS A 73 28.09 -23.98 -14.74
N ALA A 74 27.40 -22.89 -14.38
CA ALA A 74 27.58 -22.31 -13.07
C ALA A 74 27.31 -23.43 -12.06
N GLY A 75 28.28 -23.71 -11.19
CA GLY A 75 28.06 -24.62 -10.08
C GLY A 75 26.94 -24.08 -9.20
N THR A 76 26.14 -24.97 -8.62
CA THR A 76 25.28 -24.62 -7.50
C THR A 76 26.15 -24.00 -6.41
N ALA A 77 26.07 -22.68 -6.24
CA ALA A 77 26.70 -22.01 -5.12
C ALA A 77 26.10 -22.59 -3.83
N GLY A 78 26.95 -23.03 -2.91
CA GLY A 78 26.49 -23.45 -1.59
C GLY A 78 25.77 -22.31 -0.89
N ALA A 79 24.81 -22.64 -0.02
CA ALA A 79 24.14 -21.63 0.80
C ALA A 79 25.19 -20.81 1.56
N LYS A 80 25.23 -19.49 1.31
CA LYS A 80 26.12 -18.59 2.04
C LYS A 80 25.66 -18.59 3.50
N THR A 81 26.59 -18.72 4.44
CA THR A 81 26.34 -18.47 5.86
C THR A 81 26.48 -16.98 6.16
N GLN A 82 25.80 -16.49 7.20
CA GLN A 82 25.99 -15.14 7.71
C GLN A 82 27.37 -14.99 8.38
N THR A 83 27.95 -13.80 8.33
CA THR A 83 29.23 -13.46 8.99
C THR A 83 29.02 -12.94 10.42
N SER A 84 30.10 -12.74 11.18
CA SER A 84 30.11 -11.97 12.43
C SER A 84 31.22 -10.91 12.36
N PRO A 85 30.91 -9.59 12.40
CA PRO A 85 29.56 -9.02 12.43
C PRO A 85 28.77 -9.39 11.16
N PRO A 86 27.43 -9.35 11.20
CA PRO A 86 26.59 -9.76 10.07
C PRO A 86 26.71 -8.72 8.95
N ARG A 87 27.13 -9.19 7.76
CA ARG A 87 27.46 -8.35 6.59
C ARG A 87 26.96 -8.93 5.27
N VAL A 88 26.43 -10.15 5.25
CA VAL A 88 25.84 -10.76 4.04
C VAL A 88 24.39 -10.27 3.90
N PRO A 89 24.01 -9.64 2.76
CA PRO A 89 22.64 -9.19 2.52
C PRO A 89 21.64 -10.34 2.60
N ILE A 90 20.50 -10.11 3.25
CA ILE A 90 19.52 -11.14 3.59
C ILE A 90 18.95 -11.85 2.35
N ALA A 91 18.80 -11.12 1.24
CA ALA A 91 18.36 -11.67 -0.05
C ALA A 91 19.37 -12.67 -0.67
N GLN A 92 20.64 -12.65 -0.26
CA GLN A 92 21.63 -13.66 -0.67
C GLN A 92 21.56 -14.94 0.17
N LEU A 93 21.02 -14.87 1.39
CA LEU A 93 20.75 -16.03 2.24
C LEU A 93 19.45 -16.74 1.83
N PHE A 94 18.46 -15.97 1.35
CA PHE A 94 17.15 -16.46 0.89
C PHE A 94 16.94 -16.13 -0.61
N PRO A 95 17.68 -16.77 -1.54
CA PRO A 95 17.69 -16.42 -2.97
C PRO A 95 16.38 -16.78 -3.70
N ASP A 96 15.47 -17.52 -3.08
CA ASP A 96 14.12 -17.80 -3.59
C ASP A 96 13.07 -16.76 -3.15
N GLY A 97 13.50 -15.74 -2.39
CA GLY A 97 12.65 -14.66 -1.88
C GLY A 97 11.75 -15.05 -0.69
N LYS A 98 11.92 -16.25 -0.10
CA LYS A 98 11.08 -16.71 1.01
C LYS A 98 11.78 -16.54 2.36
N TYR A 99 11.39 -15.49 3.08
CA TYR A 99 11.92 -15.21 4.42
C TYR A 99 11.13 -15.96 5.51
N PRO A 100 11.76 -16.31 6.65
CA PRO A 100 11.08 -17.03 7.73
C PRO A 100 9.90 -16.24 8.31
N ALA A 101 8.78 -16.94 8.53
CA ALA A 101 7.66 -16.39 9.29
C ALA A 101 8.05 -16.10 10.75
N GLY A 102 7.29 -15.21 11.39
CA GLY A 102 7.31 -15.07 12.84
C GLY A 102 6.53 -16.20 13.53
N GLU A 103 6.19 -15.99 14.79
CA GLU A 103 5.18 -16.81 15.47
C GLU A 103 3.80 -16.50 14.88
N GLU A 104 3.05 -17.54 14.49
CA GLU A 104 1.68 -17.42 13.97
C GLU A 104 0.74 -18.00 15.05
N VAL A 105 -0.12 -17.15 15.63
CA VAL A 105 -1.02 -17.49 16.74
C VAL A 105 -2.46 -17.58 16.24
N GLU A 106 -3.24 -18.55 16.74
CA GLU A 106 -4.64 -18.71 16.34
C GLU A 106 -5.55 -17.73 17.10
N TYR A 107 -6.45 -17.05 16.39
CA TYR A 107 -7.49 -16.22 17.01
C TYR A 107 -8.45 -17.07 17.85
N LYS A 108 -8.78 -16.57 19.05
CA LYS A 108 -9.69 -17.22 20.00
C LYS A 108 -11.14 -16.77 19.82
N ASN A 109 -12.06 -17.46 20.51
CA ASN A 109 -13.46 -17.10 20.67
C ASN A 109 -14.16 -16.84 19.32
N ASP A 110 -14.99 -15.80 19.23
CA ASP A 110 -15.78 -15.47 18.05
C ASP A 110 -14.94 -15.14 16.80
N ASN A 111 -13.62 -14.93 16.93
CA ASN A 111 -12.71 -14.75 15.80
C ASN A 111 -12.07 -16.06 15.28
N ALA A 112 -12.26 -17.20 15.97
CA ALA A 112 -11.71 -18.49 15.54
C ALA A 112 -12.26 -18.96 14.17
N TYR A 113 -13.45 -18.50 13.75
CA TYR A 113 -14.01 -18.79 12.42
C TYR A 113 -13.08 -18.35 11.28
N ARG A 114 -12.29 -17.28 11.48
CA ARG A 114 -11.34 -16.78 10.48
C ARG A 114 -10.37 -17.90 10.08
N MET A 115 -9.91 -18.71 11.05
CA MET A 115 -8.95 -19.83 10.85
C MET A 115 -9.45 -20.91 9.91
N THR A 116 -10.77 -21.10 9.79
CA THR A 116 -11.39 -22.13 8.96
C THR A 116 -11.99 -21.59 7.67
N ASN A 117 -12.50 -20.36 7.69
CA ASN A 117 -13.11 -19.67 6.54
C ASN A 117 -12.11 -19.52 5.37
N GLU A 118 -12.44 -20.10 4.21
CA GLU A 118 -11.56 -20.11 3.03
C GLU A 118 -11.36 -18.73 2.38
N GLU A 119 -12.32 -17.82 2.57
CA GLU A 119 -12.31 -16.43 2.09
C GLU A 119 -11.39 -15.55 2.93
N LYS A 120 -11.49 -15.59 4.26
CA LYS A 120 -10.52 -14.91 5.15
C LYS A 120 -9.11 -15.43 4.95
N ARG A 121 -8.95 -16.76 4.83
CA ARG A 121 -7.71 -17.41 4.40
C ARG A 121 -7.28 -17.06 2.97
N HIS A 122 -8.14 -16.45 2.15
CA HIS A 122 -7.81 -15.98 0.81
C HIS A 122 -7.38 -14.53 0.80
N LEU A 123 -8.12 -13.65 1.47
CA LEU A 123 -7.79 -12.25 1.68
C LEU A 123 -6.39 -12.14 2.31
N ASP A 124 -6.11 -12.89 3.38
CA ASP A 124 -4.76 -12.98 3.97
C ASP A 124 -3.65 -13.28 2.95
N ARG A 125 -3.94 -14.13 1.96
CA ARG A 125 -3.03 -14.52 0.87
C ARG A 125 -2.90 -13.49 -0.26
N ILE A 126 -3.85 -12.58 -0.44
CA ILE A 126 -3.81 -11.54 -1.49
C ILE A 126 -3.37 -10.21 -0.91
N SER A 127 -4.09 -9.72 0.10
CA SER A 127 -4.00 -8.36 0.64
C SER A 127 -2.61 -8.04 1.19
N HIS A 128 -1.87 -9.08 1.59
CA HIS A 128 -0.53 -8.96 2.14
C HIS A 128 0.57 -9.54 1.25
N ASP A 129 0.28 -9.88 -0.01
CA ASP A 129 1.29 -10.37 -0.96
C ASP A 129 2.26 -9.23 -1.30
N GLY A 130 3.53 -9.38 -0.90
CA GLY A 130 4.51 -8.29 -0.84
C GLY A 130 4.71 -7.75 0.58
N ILE A 131 3.66 -7.23 1.24
CA ILE A 131 3.76 -6.64 2.60
C ILE A 131 4.34 -7.63 3.61
N LEU A 132 3.76 -8.84 3.70
CA LEU A 132 4.28 -9.88 4.60
C LEU A 132 5.65 -10.40 4.19
N THR A 133 6.02 -10.31 2.92
CA THR A 133 7.36 -10.67 2.45
C THR A 133 8.38 -9.65 2.93
N ASP A 134 8.07 -8.36 2.83
CA ASP A 134 8.90 -7.27 3.33
C ASP A 134 9.00 -7.28 4.87
N LEU A 135 7.89 -7.47 5.59
CA LEU A 135 7.89 -7.60 7.06
C LEU A 135 8.66 -8.85 7.53
N ARG A 136 8.51 -10.00 6.87
CA ARG A 136 9.31 -11.20 7.19
C ARG A 136 10.80 -11.00 6.87
N ARG A 137 11.12 -10.25 5.81
CA ARG A 137 12.49 -9.88 5.43
C ARG A 137 13.11 -8.93 6.47
N ALA A 138 12.43 -7.85 6.82
CA ALA A 138 12.85 -6.89 7.83
C ALA A 138 12.98 -7.57 9.20
N GLY A 139 12.02 -8.41 9.57
CA GLY A 139 12.04 -9.20 10.81
C GLY A 139 13.20 -10.18 10.88
N GLU A 140 13.60 -10.79 9.76
CA GLU A 140 14.78 -11.66 9.71
C GLU A 140 16.09 -10.87 9.84
N VAL A 141 16.19 -9.69 9.21
CA VAL A 141 17.31 -8.77 9.43
C VAL A 141 17.39 -8.38 10.91
N HIS A 142 16.27 -7.93 11.48
CA HIS A 142 16.17 -7.56 12.89
C HIS A 142 16.60 -8.71 13.81
N ARG A 143 16.10 -9.94 13.59
CA ARG A 143 16.50 -11.13 14.36
C ARG A 143 18.00 -11.40 14.30
N GLN A 144 18.63 -11.31 13.11
CA GLN A 144 20.07 -11.54 12.97
C GLN A 144 20.91 -10.44 13.63
N VAL A 145 20.53 -9.16 13.46
CA VAL A 145 21.20 -8.02 14.10
C VAL A 145 21.03 -8.06 15.62
N ARG A 146 19.82 -8.27 16.13
CA ARG A 146 19.52 -8.44 17.57
C ARG A 146 20.31 -9.58 18.19
N LYS A 147 20.43 -10.72 17.50
CA LYS A 147 21.22 -11.87 17.97
C LYS A 147 22.70 -11.50 18.10
N TRP A 148 23.28 -10.86 17.08
CA TRP A 148 24.66 -10.39 17.13
C TRP A 148 24.85 -9.33 18.22
N ALA A 149 23.95 -8.34 18.32
CA ALA A 149 23.98 -7.27 19.31
C ALA A 149 23.98 -7.82 20.74
N LYS A 150 23.08 -8.76 21.08
CA LYS A 150 23.09 -9.44 22.40
C LYS A 150 24.42 -10.14 22.72
N SER A 151 25.10 -10.70 21.73
CA SER A 151 26.42 -11.31 21.92
C SER A 151 27.54 -10.26 22.01
N ASN A 152 27.45 -9.15 21.26
CA ASN A 152 28.52 -8.17 21.08
C ASN A 152 28.51 -7.02 22.10
N ILE A 153 27.34 -6.61 22.58
CA ILE A 153 27.19 -5.51 23.55
C ILE A 153 27.83 -5.93 24.88
N LYS A 154 28.74 -5.12 25.42
CA LYS A 154 29.46 -5.33 26.68
C LYS A 154 29.71 -4.00 27.41
N PRO A 155 29.85 -4.00 28.74
CA PRO A 155 30.36 -2.85 29.47
C PRO A 155 31.73 -2.41 28.94
N GLY A 156 32.04 -1.12 29.08
CA GLY A 156 33.24 -0.48 28.51
C GLY A 156 33.11 -0.02 27.06
N GLN A 157 32.08 -0.43 26.31
CA GLN A 157 31.78 0.12 24.99
C GLN A 157 31.10 1.48 25.08
N THR A 158 31.44 2.41 24.19
CA THR A 158 30.67 3.63 24.02
C THR A 158 29.31 3.32 23.39
N LEU A 159 28.29 4.12 23.72
CA LEU A 159 26.97 3.96 23.09
C LEU A 159 27.02 4.26 21.58
N THR A 160 27.98 5.08 21.13
CA THR A 160 28.22 5.35 19.70
C THR A 160 28.65 4.09 18.95
N GLU A 161 29.64 3.34 19.47
CA GLU A 161 30.08 2.06 18.88
C GLU A 161 28.96 1.02 18.82
N ILE A 162 28.10 0.98 19.85
CA ILE A 162 26.94 0.08 19.89
C ILE A 162 25.91 0.48 18.82
N ALA A 163 25.54 1.77 18.74
CA ALA A 163 24.57 2.26 17.77
C ALA A 163 25.05 2.04 16.33
N GLU A 164 26.28 2.47 16.01
CA GLU A 164 26.86 2.32 14.68
C GLU A 164 27.03 0.84 14.29
N GLY A 165 27.44 0.00 15.24
CA GLY A 165 27.54 -1.45 15.04
C GLY A 165 26.21 -2.12 14.68
N ILE A 166 25.11 -1.72 15.33
CA ILE A 166 23.75 -2.20 15.03
C ILE A 166 23.29 -1.68 13.67
N GLU A 167 23.38 -0.37 13.43
CA GLU A 167 22.88 0.27 12.22
C GLU A 167 23.62 -0.17 10.97
N ASP A 168 24.96 -0.28 11.02
CA ASP A 168 25.73 -0.79 9.89
C ASP A 168 25.42 -2.26 9.62
N SER A 169 25.12 -3.04 10.66
CA SER A 169 24.63 -4.40 10.50
C SER A 169 23.28 -4.44 9.78
N VAL A 170 22.34 -3.54 10.11
CA VAL A 170 21.09 -3.37 9.35
C VAL A 170 21.36 -2.97 7.91
N ARG A 171 22.15 -1.92 7.66
CA ARG A 171 22.49 -1.40 6.32
C ARG A 171 23.07 -2.48 5.39
N HIS A 172 24.02 -3.29 5.89
CA HIS A 172 24.58 -4.39 5.12
C HIS A 172 23.59 -5.53 4.86
N LEU A 173 22.76 -5.88 5.86
CA LEU A 173 21.80 -6.98 5.72
C LEU A 173 20.59 -6.61 4.85
N THR A 174 20.16 -5.35 4.86
CA THR A 174 19.16 -4.87 3.91
C THR A 174 19.70 -4.79 2.49
N GLY A 175 21.00 -4.46 2.36
CA GLY A 175 21.66 -4.15 1.09
C GLY A 175 21.54 -2.68 0.71
N HIS A 176 21.10 -1.83 1.64
CA HIS A 176 20.86 -0.40 1.46
C HIS A 176 21.75 0.37 2.44
N MET A 177 22.81 0.99 1.91
CA MET A 177 23.81 1.68 2.71
C MET A 177 23.37 3.11 3.09
N GLY A 178 22.28 3.62 2.50
CA GLY A 178 21.72 4.93 2.85
C GLY A 178 22.67 6.10 2.59
N LEU A 179 23.60 5.94 1.64
CA LEU A 179 24.54 6.99 1.20
C LEU A 179 24.12 7.60 -0.14
N GLU A 180 23.47 6.82 -1.00
CA GLU A 180 22.85 7.31 -2.23
C GLU A 180 21.49 7.96 -1.91
N GLU A 181 21.16 9.02 -2.64
CA GLU A 181 19.93 9.79 -2.46
C GLU A 181 18.68 8.90 -2.59
N GLY A 182 17.92 8.77 -1.50
CA GLY A 182 16.72 7.94 -1.45
C GLY A 182 16.96 6.44 -1.42
N ASP A 183 18.18 5.98 -1.12
CA ASP A 183 18.44 4.55 -0.93
C ASP A 183 17.74 3.98 0.31
N ASN A 184 17.82 4.67 1.45
CA ASN A 184 17.16 4.22 2.69
C ASN A 184 15.63 4.13 2.52
N ILE A 185 14.99 4.93 1.65
CA ILE A 185 13.54 4.84 1.38
C ILE A 185 13.12 3.45 0.85
N LYS A 186 13.99 2.78 0.08
CA LYS A 186 13.76 1.43 -0.48
C LYS A 186 13.82 0.36 0.61
N GLY A 187 14.66 0.58 1.62
CA GLY A 187 14.81 -0.23 2.81
C GLY A 187 16.07 0.17 3.55
N GLY A 188 16.22 -0.25 4.81
CA GLY A 188 17.30 0.23 5.65
C GLY A 188 16.90 0.31 7.11
N VAL A 189 17.46 1.29 7.80
CA VAL A 189 17.11 1.60 9.19
C VAL A 189 15.85 2.46 9.18
N ALA A 190 14.80 2.00 9.88
CA ALA A 190 13.49 2.65 9.85
C ALA A 190 13.38 3.84 10.81
N PHE A 191 14.06 3.74 11.95
CA PHE A 191 14.24 4.81 12.92
C PHE A 191 15.56 4.59 13.69
N PRO A 192 16.16 5.62 14.30
CA PRO A 192 17.48 5.53 14.91
C PRO A 192 17.58 4.53 16.07
N THR A 193 18.76 3.94 16.26
CA THR A 193 18.98 3.00 17.37
C THR A 193 18.91 3.72 18.71
N GLY A 194 17.84 3.44 19.46
CA GLY A 194 17.63 3.82 20.84
C GLY A 194 18.52 2.98 21.78
N LEU A 195 19.23 3.66 22.68
CA LEU A 195 20.15 3.11 23.68
C LEU A 195 19.89 3.73 25.07
N SER A 196 18.61 3.89 25.40
CA SER A 196 18.14 4.57 26.61
C SER A 196 18.58 3.83 27.89
N ARG A 197 19.26 4.50 28.81
CA ARG A 197 19.81 3.89 30.05
C ARG A 197 19.05 4.26 31.30
N ASN A 198 18.87 3.27 32.17
CA ASN A 198 18.37 3.41 33.56
C ASN A 198 17.01 4.13 33.57
N HIS A 199 16.89 5.27 34.25
CA HIS A 199 15.69 6.11 34.27
C HIS A 199 15.22 6.61 32.88
N CYS A 200 16.10 6.75 31.88
CA CYS A 200 15.70 7.04 30.51
C CYS A 200 15.05 5.80 29.89
N ALA A 201 13.77 5.91 29.52
CA ALA A 201 12.99 4.82 28.94
C ALA A 201 13.17 4.71 27.43
N ALA A 202 12.92 5.80 26.70
CA ALA A 202 12.84 5.82 25.22
C ALA A 202 13.58 7.04 24.61
N HIS A 203 13.74 7.02 23.28
CA HIS A 203 14.21 8.12 22.43
C HIS A 203 15.62 8.69 22.71
N TYR A 204 16.49 8.01 23.46
CA TYR A 204 17.91 8.39 23.54
C TYR A 204 18.75 7.67 22.49
N SER A 205 19.48 8.42 21.68
CA SER A 205 20.57 7.91 20.82
C SER A 205 21.76 8.86 20.94
N PRO A 206 23.02 8.39 20.92
CA PRO A 206 24.17 9.29 21.00
C PRO A 206 24.21 10.26 19.80
N ASN A 207 24.48 11.54 20.07
CA ASN A 207 24.88 12.54 19.08
C ASN A 207 26.41 12.51 18.89
N ALA A 208 26.92 13.14 17.83
CA ALA A 208 28.36 13.27 17.60
C ALA A 208 29.10 13.88 18.81
N GLY A 209 30.25 13.30 19.17
CA GLY A 209 31.04 13.72 20.33
C GLY A 209 30.55 13.21 21.70
N ASN A 210 29.46 12.44 21.74
CA ASN A 210 29.02 11.76 22.96
C ASN A 210 30.08 10.77 23.45
N LYS A 211 30.35 10.78 24.76
CA LYS A 211 31.36 9.94 25.44
C LYS A 211 30.74 8.97 26.45
N MET A 212 29.44 8.71 26.34
CA MET A 212 28.74 7.84 27.27
C MET A 212 29.15 6.39 27.04
N VAL A 213 29.66 5.74 28.09
CA VAL A 213 30.11 4.34 28.10
C VAL A 213 29.07 3.49 28.83
N LEU A 214 28.80 2.30 28.32
CA LEU A 214 27.94 1.30 28.97
C LEU A 214 28.67 0.70 30.18
N GLU A 215 28.02 0.69 31.34
CA GLU A 215 28.56 0.20 32.61
C GLU A 215 27.91 -1.16 32.99
N ASP A 216 28.51 -1.91 33.91
CA ASP A 216 27.99 -3.22 34.36
C ASP A 216 26.59 -3.14 35.01
N ASP A 217 26.33 -2.07 35.76
CA ASP A 217 25.08 -1.84 36.50
C ASP A 217 23.98 -1.12 35.69
N ASP A 218 24.15 -0.97 34.37
CA ASP A 218 23.14 -0.34 33.52
C ASP A 218 21.97 -1.26 33.15
N VAL A 219 20.79 -0.64 33.05
CA VAL A 219 19.60 -1.20 32.41
C VAL A 219 19.36 -0.41 31.10
N MET A 220 19.91 -0.91 30.00
CA MET A 220 19.86 -0.26 28.69
C MET A 220 18.79 -0.89 27.81
N LYS A 221 17.87 -0.08 27.27
CA LYS A 221 16.96 -0.49 26.21
C LYS A 221 17.68 -0.39 24.87
N VAL A 222 17.65 -1.46 24.09
CA VAL A 222 18.15 -1.51 22.72
C VAL A 222 16.96 -1.63 21.80
N ASP A 223 16.70 -0.55 21.08
CA ASP A 223 15.51 -0.34 20.28
C ASP A 223 15.92 0.11 18.87
N PHE A 224 15.50 -0.58 17.81
CA PHE A 224 15.90 -0.23 16.45
C PHE A 224 14.97 -0.80 15.37
N GLY A 225 14.59 0.03 14.40
CA GLY A 225 13.70 -0.36 13.33
C GLY A 225 14.40 -0.82 12.06
N VAL A 226 13.78 -1.78 11.36
CA VAL A 226 14.20 -2.20 10.00
C VAL A 226 13.00 -2.12 9.07
N HIS A 227 13.19 -1.68 7.82
CA HIS A 227 12.09 -1.66 6.85
C HIS A 227 12.52 -2.03 5.43
N PHE A 228 11.52 -2.39 4.61
CA PHE A 228 11.58 -2.42 3.15
C PHE A 228 10.31 -1.80 2.58
N ASN A 229 10.44 -0.94 1.56
CA ASN A 229 9.31 -0.27 0.89
C ASN A 229 8.31 0.40 1.87
N GLY A 230 8.82 0.94 2.98
CA GLY A 230 8.02 1.56 4.04
C GLY A 230 7.33 0.59 5.01
N HIS A 231 7.42 -0.72 4.83
CA HIS A 231 6.93 -1.72 5.77
C HIS A 231 7.93 -1.89 6.92
N ILE A 232 7.62 -1.29 8.07
CA ILE A 232 8.52 -1.21 9.23
C ILE A 232 8.33 -2.42 10.16
N VAL A 233 9.44 -2.97 10.63
CA VAL A 233 9.52 -3.84 11.79
C VAL A 233 10.07 -3.03 12.95
N ASP A 234 9.27 -2.99 14.02
CA ASP A 234 9.57 -2.40 15.32
C ASP A 234 9.77 -3.51 16.36
N SER A 235 10.82 -3.42 17.20
CA SER A 235 11.13 -4.43 18.24
C SER A 235 12.34 -4.06 19.11
N ALA A 236 12.07 -3.58 20.31
CA ALA A 236 13.05 -3.40 21.37
C ALA A 236 13.38 -4.65 22.22
N PHE A 237 14.47 -4.55 22.98
CA PHE A 237 14.79 -5.43 24.10
C PHE A 237 15.70 -4.74 25.12
N THR A 238 15.56 -5.11 26.39
CA THR A 238 16.48 -4.63 27.44
C THR A 238 17.74 -5.50 27.56
N VAL A 239 18.87 -4.86 27.84
CA VAL A 239 20.16 -5.43 28.23
C VAL A 239 20.49 -4.95 29.64
N ALA A 240 20.85 -5.88 30.50
CA ALA A 240 21.47 -5.65 31.80
C ALA A 240 22.53 -6.75 32.02
N PHE A 241 23.60 -6.45 32.76
CA PHE A 241 24.65 -7.43 33.08
C PHE A 241 24.60 -7.88 34.54
N ASN A 242 24.20 -6.99 35.45
CA ASN A 242 23.91 -7.35 36.82
C ASN A 242 22.54 -8.10 36.92
N PRO A 243 22.51 -9.36 37.39
CA PRO A 243 21.28 -10.16 37.49
C PRO A 243 20.27 -9.62 38.52
N VAL A 244 20.62 -8.60 39.33
CA VAL A 244 19.66 -7.89 40.20
C VAL A 244 18.47 -7.31 39.41
N TYR A 245 18.65 -7.04 38.11
CA TYR A 245 17.61 -6.52 37.24
C TYR A 245 16.80 -7.61 36.51
N ASP A 246 17.19 -8.89 36.58
CA ASP A 246 16.48 -9.98 35.89
C ASP A 246 14.98 -10.04 36.25
N PRO A 247 14.55 -9.84 37.52
CA PRO A 247 13.12 -9.75 37.86
C PRO A 247 12.39 -8.58 37.18
N LEU A 248 13.04 -7.43 37.02
CA LEU A 248 12.46 -6.26 36.31
C LEU A 248 12.32 -6.56 34.81
N LEU A 249 13.32 -7.19 34.22
CA LEU A 249 13.27 -7.62 32.82
C LEU A 249 12.19 -8.70 32.61
N ALA A 250 12.01 -9.63 33.55
CA ALA A 250 10.96 -10.64 33.50
C ALA A 250 9.56 -10.01 33.55
N ALA A 251 9.31 -9.11 34.51
CA ALA A 251 8.04 -8.40 34.65
C ALA A 251 7.60 -7.70 33.35
N VAL A 252 8.49 -6.90 32.76
CA VAL A 252 8.19 -6.17 31.51
C VAL A 252 8.01 -7.12 30.33
N LYS A 253 8.81 -8.18 30.24
CA LYS A 253 8.69 -9.17 29.17
C LYS A 253 7.36 -9.91 29.23
N ASP A 254 6.89 -10.29 30.43
CA ASP A 254 5.63 -11.00 30.61
C ASP A 254 4.41 -10.07 30.44
N ALA A 255 4.54 -8.80 30.80
CA ALA A 255 3.57 -7.76 30.46
C ALA A 255 3.45 -7.56 28.94
N THR A 256 4.58 -7.44 28.21
CA THR A 256 4.58 -7.38 26.74
C THR A 256 4.00 -8.64 26.10
N ASN A 257 4.38 -9.83 26.56
CA ASN A 257 3.79 -11.09 26.07
C ASN A 257 2.28 -11.18 26.34
N THR A 258 1.80 -10.59 27.45
CA THR A 258 0.37 -10.47 27.72
C THR A 258 -0.30 -9.50 26.77
N GLY A 259 0.30 -8.33 26.50
CA GLY A 259 -0.16 -7.42 25.45
C GLY A 259 -0.30 -8.10 24.08
N ILE A 260 0.70 -8.88 23.67
CA ILE A 260 0.68 -9.64 22.40
C ILE A 260 -0.41 -10.71 22.40
N ARG A 261 -0.64 -11.39 23.53
CA ARG A 261 -1.64 -12.46 23.70
C ARG A 261 -3.08 -11.95 23.70
N GLU A 262 -3.31 -10.75 24.24
CA GLU A 262 -4.63 -10.12 24.29
C GLU A 262 -4.92 -9.26 23.04
N ALA A 263 -3.88 -8.84 22.30
CA ALA A 263 -4.04 -8.17 21.02
C ALA A 263 -4.72 -9.06 19.97
N GLY A 264 -5.62 -8.47 19.17
CA GLY A 264 -6.29 -9.16 18.08
C GLY A 264 -7.44 -8.34 17.50
N ILE A 265 -7.91 -8.74 16.32
CA ILE A 265 -9.00 -8.05 15.61
C ILE A 265 -10.24 -7.96 16.52
N ASP A 266 -10.92 -6.82 16.48
CA ASP A 266 -12.08 -6.46 17.30
C ASP A 266 -11.83 -6.24 18.80
N VAL A 267 -10.61 -6.45 19.30
CA VAL A 267 -10.22 -6.15 20.69
C VAL A 267 -10.03 -4.65 20.88
N ARG A 268 -10.53 -4.11 22.01
CA ARG A 268 -10.39 -2.70 22.38
C ARG A 268 -9.01 -2.45 23.00
N VAL A 269 -8.35 -1.36 22.62
CA VAL A 269 -6.99 -1.08 23.10
C VAL A 269 -6.92 -0.87 24.63
N CYS A 270 -7.97 -0.34 25.27
CA CYS A 270 -8.08 -0.26 26.73
C CYS A 270 -8.04 -1.61 27.46
N ASP A 271 -8.56 -2.69 26.85
CA ASP A 271 -8.64 -4.01 27.47
C ASP A 271 -7.24 -4.64 27.51
N ILE A 272 -6.49 -4.46 26.43
CA ILE A 272 -5.07 -4.82 26.32
C ILE A 272 -4.26 -4.06 27.38
N GLY A 273 -4.47 -2.75 27.51
CA GLY A 273 -3.77 -1.94 28.52
C GLY A 273 -4.10 -2.30 29.97
N ALA A 274 -5.34 -2.73 30.24
CA ALA A 274 -5.72 -3.25 31.55
C ALA A 274 -5.00 -4.58 31.87
N ALA A 275 -4.94 -5.52 30.91
CA ALA A 275 -4.27 -6.80 31.09
C ALA A 275 -2.73 -6.66 31.20
N ILE A 276 -2.13 -5.75 30.42
CA ILE A 276 -0.72 -5.38 30.53
C ILE A 276 -0.42 -4.86 31.95
N GLN A 277 -1.25 -3.95 32.46
CA GLN A 277 -1.04 -3.38 33.80
C GLN A 277 -1.19 -4.41 34.91
N GLU A 278 -2.20 -5.27 34.84
CA GLU A 278 -2.44 -6.34 35.81
C GLU A 278 -1.22 -7.24 35.95
N VAL A 279 -0.63 -7.65 34.82
CA VAL A 279 0.60 -8.47 34.83
C VAL A 279 1.80 -7.65 35.30
N MET A 280 2.03 -6.45 34.77
CA MET A 280 3.18 -5.59 35.14
C MET A 280 3.21 -5.30 36.65
N GLU A 281 2.09 -4.86 37.22
CA GLU A 281 1.97 -4.44 38.63
C GLU A 281 1.79 -5.63 39.60
N SER A 282 1.78 -6.87 39.09
CA SER A 282 1.86 -8.08 39.92
C SER A 282 3.28 -8.43 40.38
N TYR A 283 4.31 -7.80 39.79
CA TYR A 283 5.71 -8.02 40.13
C TYR A 283 6.25 -6.97 41.12
N GLU A 284 7.05 -7.44 42.06
CA GLU A 284 7.95 -6.63 42.88
C GLU A 284 9.41 -7.07 42.64
N VAL A 285 10.35 -6.12 42.80
CA VAL A 285 11.78 -6.34 42.57
C VAL A 285 12.61 -5.74 43.70
N GLU A 286 13.66 -6.43 44.14
CA GLU A 286 14.59 -5.91 45.15
C GLU A 286 15.87 -5.43 44.47
N ILE A 287 16.18 -4.14 44.57
CA ILE A 287 17.39 -3.53 44.00
C ILE A 287 18.05 -2.69 45.09
N GLY A 288 19.33 -2.97 45.38
CA GLY A 288 20.08 -2.24 46.42
C GLY A 288 19.49 -2.38 47.83
N GLY A 289 18.85 -3.53 48.15
CA GLY A 289 18.18 -3.75 49.43
C GLY A 289 16.86 -3.00 49.61
N THR A 290 16.30 -2.43 48.52
CA THR A 290 14.99 -1.76 48.51
C THR A 290 14.04 -2.50 47.57
N THR A 291 12.86 -2.87 48.08
CA THR A 291 11.79 -3.48 47.28
C THR A 291 10.98 -2.40 46.56
N TYR A 292 10.75 -2.58 45.26
CA TYR A 292 9.95 -1.71 44.42
C TYR A 292 8.83 -2.51 43.74
N PRO A 293 7.56 -2.06 43.80
CA PRO A 293 6.55 -2.55 42.87
C PRO A 293 6.89 -2.05 41.46
N VAL A 294 6.83 -2.93 40.46
CA VAL A 294 7.04 -2.54 39.05
C VAL A 294 5.81 -1.78 38.56
N LYS A 295 5.99 -0.60 37.95
CA LYS A 295 4.89 0.24 37.46
C LYS A 295 4.97 0.39 35.95
N SER A 296 3.83 0.25 35.28
CA SER A 296 3.70 0.69 33.89
C SER A 296 4.00 2.19 33.76
N ILE A 297 4.78 2.59 32.75
CA ILE A 297 4.98 4.01 32.42
C ILE A 297 3.72 4.54 31.71
N ARG A 298 2.79 5.10 32.49
CA ARG A 298 1.40 5.39 32.06
C ARG A 298 1.22 6.44 30.94
N ASN A 299 2.29 7.10 30.50
CA ASN A 299 2.31 8.03 29.37
C ASN A 299 3.23 7.59 28.23
N LEU A 300 3.60 6.30 28.21
CA LEU A 300 4.08 5.60 27.02
C LEU A 300 3.02 4.57 26.59
N THR A 301 3.01 4.23 25.31
CA THR A 301 2.00 3.37 24.69
C THR A 301 2.61 2.70 23.47
N GLY A 302 2.28 1.44 23.19
CA GLY A 302 2.46 0.89 21.84
C GLY A 302 1.59 1.63 20.81
N HIS A 303 1.69 1.29 19.54
CA HIS A 303 1.04 2.04 18.47
C HIS A 303 0.76 1.18 17.23
N ASN A 304 -0.17 1.61 16.37
CA ASN A 304 -0.21 1.07 15.01
C ASN A 304 0.90 1.68 14.13
N ILE A 305 1.33 0.92 13.14
CA ILE A 305 2.42 1.26 12.20
C ILE A 305 1.84 1.25 10.78
N GLY A 306 2.22 2.26 9.99
CA GLY A 306 1.80 2.41 8.60
C GLY A 306 2.98 2.55 7.63
N PRO A 307 2.72 2.60 6.31
CA PRO A 307 3.76 2.74 5.31
C PRO A 307 4.60 4.01 5.51
N TRP A 308 5.89 3.85 5.80
CA TRP A 308 6.83 4.93 6.16
C TRP A 308 6.42 5.80 7.37
N GLN A 309 5.52 5.32 8.23
CA GLN A 309 4.98 6.06 9.36
C GLN A 309 4.96 5.19 10.62
N ILE A 310 5.84 5.50 11.57
CA ILE A 310 6.01 4.70 12.79
C ILE A 310 4.77 4.74 13.70
N HIS A 311 4.18 5.92 13.89
CA HIS A 311 2.93 6.11 14.64
C HIS A 311 1.77 6.41 13.68
N TYR A 312 0.89 5.44 13.39
CA TYR A 312 -0.18 5.54 12.40
C TYR A 312 -1.57 5.94 12.96
N GLY A 313 -1.58 6.60 14.14
CA GLY A 313 -2.74 7.26 14.72
C GLY A 313 -3.49 6.52 15.84
N LYS A 314 -3.30 5.21 16.03
CA LYS A 314 -3.82 4.46 17.19
C LYS A 314 -2.72 4.20 18.21
N SER A 315 -3.04 4.34 19.49
CA SER A 315 -2.17 3.99 20.61
C SER A 315 -2.70 2.76 21.36
N VAL A 316 -1.80 1.89 21.79
CA VAL A 316 -2.08 0.73 22.65
C VAL A 316 -1.61 1.09 24.06
N PRO A 317 -2.53 1.45 24.99
CA PRO A 317 -2.15 1.83 26.34
C PRO A 317 -1.53 0.65 27.09
N ILE A 318 -0.69 0.94 28.08
CA ILE A 318 -0.10 -0.05 29.00
C ILE A 318 -0.62 0.08 30.44
N VAL A 319 -1.74 0.79 30.58
CA VAL A 319 -2.51 1.01 31.81
C VAL A 319 -4.01 0.88 31.52
N LYS A 320 -4.80 0.53 32.55
CA LYS A 320 -6.26 0.42 32.44
C LYS A 320 -6.94 1.78 32.21
N GLY A 321 -8.05 1.73 31.48
CA GLY A 321 -8.84 2.91 31.11
C GLY A 321 -8.48 3.46 29.73
N GLY A 322 -8.99 4.65 29.41
CA GLY A 322 -8.73 5.29 28.12
C GLY A 322 -9.55 4.74 26.95
N ASP A 323 -8.90 4.70 25.78
CA ASP A 323 -9.53 4.56 24.47
C ASP A 323 -10.21 3.20 24.23
N GLN A 324 -11.47 3.25 23.78
CA GLN A 324 -12.28 2.08 23.44
C GLN A 324 -12.12 1.65 21.96
N THR A 325 -11.31 2.36 21.18
CA THR A 325 -10.99 2.03 19.78
C THR A 325 -10.49 0.59 19.66
N LYS A 326 -10.92 -0.09 18.59
CA LYS A 326 -10.58 -1.48 18.33
C LYS A 326 -9.40 -1.62 17.38
N MET A 327 -8.66 -2.71 17.55
CA MET A 327 -7.73 -3.21 16.52
C MET A 327 -8.53 -3.79 15.34
N GLU A 328 -8.08 -3.52 14.12
CA GLU A 328 -8.76 -3.91 12.89
C GLU A 328 -7.93 -4.90 12.06
N GLU A 329 -8.60 -5.59 11.13
CA GLU A 329 -7.96 -6.57 10.23
C GLU A 329 -6.99 -5.89 9.27
N GLY A 330 -5.78 -6.44 9.15
CA GLY A 330 -4.71 -5.88 8.31
C GLY A 330 -3.89 -4.76 8.97
N GLU A 331 -4.23 -4.34 10.19
CA GLU A 331 -3.36 -3.43 10.95
C GLU A 331 -2.09 -4.11 11.47
N LEU A 332 -1.01 -3.36 11.47
CA LEU A 332 0.29 -3.68 12.06
C LEU A 332 0.45 -2.85 13.34
N PHE A 333 0.88 -3.48 14.43
CA PHE A 333 1.08 -2.82 15.73
C PHE A 333 2.48 -3.08 16.29
N ALA A 334 3.11 -2.05 16.84
CA ALA A 334 4.12 -2.17 17.89
C ALA A 334 3.41 -2.48 19.21
N ILE A 335 3.66 -3.67 19.77
CA ILE A 335 3.22 -4.02 21.12
C ILE A 335 4.43 -3.94 22.04
N GLU A 336 4.64 -2.76 22.62
CA GLU A 336 5.67 -2.47 23.60
C GLU A 336 5.10 -2.21 24.98
N THR A 337 5.88 -2.53 26.02
CA THR A 337 5.58 -2.12 27.40
C THR A 337 6.83 -1.64 28.10
N PHE A 338 6.63 -0.73 29.05
CA PHE A 338 7.69 -0.13 29.84
C PHE A 338 7.38 -0.26 31.32
N GLY A 339 8.23 -0.99 32.06
CA GLY A 339 8.18 -1.07 33.52
C GLY A 339 9.21 -0.13 34.15
N SER A 340 8.85 0.50 35.26
CA SER A 340 9.68 1.44 36.01
C SER A 340 9.62 1.19 37.51
N THR A 341 10.75 1.34 38.20
CA THR A 341 10.82 1.42 39.67
C THR A 341 10.51 2.83 40.21
N GLY A 342 10.41 3.83 39.32
CA GLY A 342 10.23 5.25 39.64
C GLY A 342 8.77 5.67 39.84
N LYS A 343 8.36 6.76 39.18
CA LYS A 343 6.99 7.29 39.22
C LYS A 343 6.06 6.61 38.22
N GLY A 344 6.56 5.76 37.32
CA GLY A 344 5.78 5.20 36.21
C GLY A 344 5.26 6.30 35.29
N TYR A 345 6.08 7.34 35.05
CA TYR A 345 5.73 8.48 34.20
C TYR A 345 7.02 9.15 33.70
N VAL A 346 7.08 9.38 32.39
CA VAL A 346 8.24 10.02 31.74
C VAL A 346 8.03 11.50 31.47
N HIS A 347 9.13 12.24 31.46
CA HIS A 347 9.23 13.63 31.02
C HIS A 347 10.40 13.76 30.04
N GLU A 348 10.39 14.82 29.23
CA GLU A 348 11.49 15.12 28.33
C GLU A 348 12.73 15.55 29.14
N ASP A 349 13.88 14.96 28.84
CA ASP A 349 15.18 15.32 29.43
C ASP A 349 16.32 15.07 28.43
N MET A 350 17.54 15.50 28.76
CA MET A 350 18.76 15.34 27.96
C MET A 350 18.71 16.03 26.59
N GLU A 351 19.74 15.80 25.76
CA GLU A 351 19.80 16.40 24.42
C GLU A 351 18.98 15.59 23.40
N THR A 352 18.11 16.27 22.65
CA THR A 352 17.38 15.67 21.52
C THR A 352 18.31 15.08 20.47
N SER A 353 18.15 13.79 20.18
CA SER A 353 18.80 13.11 19.06
C SER A 353 17.84 12.78 17.90
N HIS A 354 16.57 12.49 18.19
CA HIS A 354 15.58 11.99 17.24
C HIS A 354 14.72 13.11 16.64
N TYR A 355 14.44 13.00 15.34
CA TYR A 355 13.59 13.92 14.60
C TYR A 355 12.81 13.15 13.52
N ALA A 356 11.60 13.58 13.19
CA ALA A 356 10.87 13.09 12.01
C ALA A 356 10.25 14.26 11.24
N LYS A 357 9.87 14.02 9.99
CA LYS A 357 9.09 14.98 9.22
C LYS A 357 7.62 14.84 9.58
N ARG A 358 6.97 15.94 9.91
CA ARG A 358 5.53 15.95 10.18
C ARG A 358 4.72 15.69 8.91
N LEU A 359 3.63 14.96 9.05
CA LEU A 359 2.74 14.58 7.94
C LEU A 359 1.84 15.75 7.49
N ASP A 360 1.47 16.61 8.44
CA ASP A 360 0.74 17.87 8.22
C ASP A 360 1.66 19.03 7.76
N ALA A 361 2.96 18.79 7.60
CA ALA A 361 3.89 19.80 7.10
C ALA A 361 3.49 20.27 5.69
N PRO A 362 3.47 21.59 5.40
CA PRO A 362 3.04 22.11 4.10
C PRO A 362 3.80 21.47 2.93
N ALA A 363 3.09 21.07 1.87
CA ALA A 363 3.70 20.39 0.72
C ALA A 363 4.80 21.22 0.01
N LYS A 364 4.77 22.55 0.17
CA LYS A 364 5.80 23.50 -0.28
C LYS A 364 6.10 24.52 0.83
N PRO A 365 6.95 24.19 1.82
CA PRO A 365 7.27 25.14 2.89
C PRO A 365 8.06 26.33 2.34
N ASN A 366 7.80 27.53 2.88
CA ASN A 366 8.50 28.73 2.47
C ASN A 366 9.76 28.96 3.31
N PHE A 367 10.93 28.59 2.78
CA PHE A 367 12.20 28.70 3.49
C PHE A 367 12.82 30.09 3.36
N ARG A 368 12.89 30.83 4.48
CA ARG A 368 13.66 32.09 4.57
C ARG A 368 15.18 31.86 4.68
N MET A 369 15.60 30.66 5.08
CA MET A 369 17.01 30.33 5.33
C MET A 369 17.48 29.19 4.42
N SER A 370 18.63 29.38 3.78
CA SER A 370 19.20 28.43 2.80
C SER A 370 19.57 27.08 3.43
N SER A 371 20.18 27.07 4.63
CA SER A 371 20.54 25.85 5.34
C SER A 371 19.31 24.98 5.68
N ALA A 372 18.20 25.59 6.12
CA ALA A 372 16.95 24.89 6.35
C ALA A 372 16.38 24.26 5.06
N LYS A 373 16.44 24.98 3.93
CA LYS A 373 16.01 24.46 2.62
C LYS A 373 16.86 23.27 2.15
N THR A 374 18.18 23.37 2.25
CA THR A 374 19.11 22.29 1.90
C THR A 374 18.86 21.05 2.76
N LEU A 375 18.70 21.25 4.07
CA LEU A 375 18.48 20.16 5.01
C LEU A 375 17.11 19.49 4.80
N TYR A 376 16.04 20.26 4.61
CA TYR A 376 14.70 19.75 4.28
C TYR A 376 14.69 18.89 3.03
N ASN A 377 15.40 19.32 1.97
CA ASN A 377 15.52 18.56 0.74
C ASN A 377 16.23 17.22 0.99
N SER A 378 17.34 17.22 1.74
CA SER A 378 18.06 15.98 2.05
C SER A 378 17.23 15.03 2.92
N ILE A 379 16.55 15.54 3.95
CA ILE A 379 15.65 14.76 4.81
C ILE A 379 14.50 14.16 4.01
N THR A 380 13.79 14.98 3.23
CA THR A 380 12.62 14.53 2.44
C THR A 380 13.00 13.45 1.43
N LYS A 381 14.21 13.49 0.87
CA LYS A 381 14.66 12.49 -0.10
C LYS A 381 15.23 11.22 0.55
N ASN A 382 15.95 11.32 1.66
CA ASN A 382 16.63 10.17 2.27
C ASN A 382 15.78 9.43 3.31
N PHE A 383 14.94 10.15 4.06
CA PHE A 383 14.13 9.60 5.14
C PHE A 383 12.63 9.75 4.87
N GLY A 384 12.22 10.80 4.14
CA GLY A 384 10.81 11.06 3.85
C GLY A 384 10.08 11.45 5.12
N THR A 385 9.28 10.53 5.65
CA THR A 385 8.56 10.61 6.94
C THR A 385 9.15 9.70 8.02
N LEU A 386 10.11 8.84 7.67
CA LEU A 386 10.81 7.99 8.65
C LEU A 386 11.61 8.85 9.64
N PRO A 387 11.65 8.48 10.93
CA PRO A 387 12.53 9.13 11.90
C PRO A 387 14.01 8.99 11.53
N PHE A 388 14.79 10.01 11.87
CA PHE A 388 16.25 10.05 11.70
C PHE A 388 16.90 10.72 12.92
N CYS A 389 18.23 10.63 13.04
CA CYS A 389 18.98 11.33 14.08
C CYS A 389 20.11 12.18 13.50
N ARG A 390 20.73 13.00 14.36
CA ARG A 390 21.85 13.87 13.99
C ARG A 390 23.01 13.11 13.33
N ARG A 391 23.40 11.94 13.87
CA ARG A 391 24.43 11.06 13.27
C ARG A 391 24.13 10.68 11.81
N TYR A 392 22.86 10.62 11.40
CA TYR A 392 22.52 10.28 10.01
C TYR A 392 22.73 11.47 9.07
N LEU A 393 22.56 12.70 9.57
CA LEU A 393 22.93 13.91 8.86
C LEU A 393 24.45 14.05 8.76
N ASP A 394 25.17 13.79 9.86
CA ASP A 394 26.65 13.75 9.89
C ASP A 394 27.18 12.76 8.85
N ARG A 395 26.64 11.53 8.81
CA ARG A 395 27.01 10.46 7.86
C ARG A 395 26.66 10.79 6.40
N LEU A 396 25.67 11.64 6.16
CA LEU A 396 25.35 12.18 4.83
C LEU A 396 26.23 13.39 4.44
N GLY A 397 27.20 13.77 5.28
CA GLY A 397 28.12 14.87 5.01
C GLY A 397 27.54 16.26 5.30
N HIS A 398 26.46 16.37 6.09
CA HIS A 398 25.99 17.68 6.53
C HIS A 398 26.85 18.20 7.68
N GLU A 399 27.34 19.43 7.55
CA GLU A 399 28.02 20.15 8.63
C GLU A 399 27.21 21.35 9.11
N LYS A 400 27.39 21.74 10.38
CA LYS A 400 26.85 22.99 10.96
C LYS A 400 25.33 23.18 10.77
N TYR A 401 24.60 22.08 10.61
CA TYR A 401 23.19 22.06 10.22
C TYR A 401 22.21 22.38 11.36
N LEU A 402 22.65 22.42 12.62
CA LEU A 402 21.77 22.58 13.80
C LEU A 402 20.87 23.83 13.71
N LEU A 403 21.37 24.95 13.19
CA LEU A 403 20.55 26.14 12.97
C LEU A 403 19.42 25.88 11.96
N GLY A 404 19.72 25.15 10.88
CA GLY A 404 18.75 24.68 9.89
C GLY A 404 17.73 23.73 10.50
N LEU A 405 18.18 22.75 11.26
CA LEU A 405 17.35 21.75 11.94
C LEU A 405 16.37 22.42 12.92
N ASN A 406 16.87 23.29 13.80
CA ASN A 406 16.05 24.04 14.75
C ASN A 406 15.04 24.94 14.03
N ASN A 407 15.42 25.58 12.92
CA ASN A 407 14.48 26.38 12.14
C ASN A 407 13.35 25.54 11.53
N LEU A 408 13.63 24.32 11.05
CA LEU A 408 12.60 23.41 10.53
C LEU A 408 11.64 22.93 11.63
N VAL A 409 12.15 22.64 12.83
CA VAL A 409 11.32 22.29 14.00
C VAL A 409 10.45 23.48 14.42
N SER A 410 11.03 24.67 14.61
CA SER A 410 10.29 25.88 15.01
C SER A 410 9.24 26.36 14.00
N ASN A 411 9.26 25.87 12.76
CA ASN A 411 8.25 26.18 11.73
C ASN A 411 7.27 25.02 11.49
N GLY A 412 7.24 23.99 12.36
CA GLY A 412 6.30 22.87 12.25
C GLY A 412 6.52 21.98 11.03
N ILE A 413 7.75 21.94 10.48
CA ILE A 413 8.09 21.10 9.32
C ILE A 413 8.66 19.76 9.78
N LEU A 414 9.41 19.78 10.88
CA LEU A 414 9.90 18.61 11.59
C LEU A 414 9.35 18.60 13.01
N GLU A 415 9.27 17.42 13.59
CA GLU A 415 9.05 17.21 15.01
C GLU A 415 10.34 16.67 15.64
N SER A 416 10.60 17.08 16.88
CA SER A 416 11.72 16.64 17.70
C SER A 416 11.21 15.68 18.77
N TYR A 417 11.86 14.53 18.91
CA TYR A 417 11.54 13.54 19.94
C TYR A 417 12.70 13.48 20.93
N PRO A 418 12.68 14.27 22.03
CA PRO A 418 13.70 14.20 23.05
C PRO A 418 13.64 12.88 23.83
N PRO A 419 14.74 12.47 24.49
CA PRO A 419 14.75 11.35 25.42
C PRO A 419 13.66 11.47 26.50
N LEU A 420 13.02 10.34 26.80
CA LEU A 420 11.89 10.27 27.74
C LEU A 420 12.32 9.56 29.03
N CYS A 421 12.42 10.31 30.12
CA CYS A 421 12.99 9.87 31.39
C CYS A 421 11.97 9.83 32.53
N ASP A 422 11.99 8.78 33.35
CA ASP A 422 11.39 8.79 34.70
C ASP A 422 12.38 9.50 35.67
N ILE A 423 12.08 9.54 36.97
CA ILE A 423 12.92 10.21 37.96
C ILE A 423 14.34 9.62 38.01
N LYS A 424 15.35 10.50 38.07
CA LYS A 424 16.74 10.10 38.22
C LYS A 424 16.95 9.16 39.40
N GLY A 425 17.63 8.04 39.15
CA GLY A 425 17.84 6.96 40.12
C GLY A 425 16.82 5.81 40.05
N SER A 426 15.77 5.92 39.23
CA SER A 426 14.96 4.76 38.86
C SER A 426 15.63 3.92 37.76
N TYR A 427 15.08 2.72 37.57
CA TYR A 427 15.41 1.82 36.48
C TYR A 427 14.16 1.57 35.65
N THR A 428 14.32 1.60 34.33
CA THR A 428 13.26 1.29 33.37
C THR A 428 13.71 0.19 32.41
N ALA A 429 12.81 -0.73 32.08
CA ALA A 429 13.00 -1.79 31.09
C ALA A 429 11.88 -1.74 30.04
N GLN A 430 12.19 -2.14 28.81
CA GLN A 430 11.30 -2.25 27.66
C GLN A 430 11.44 -3.64 27.01
N PHE A 431 10.32 -4.20 26.58
CA PHE A 431 10.28 -5.29 25.61
C PHE A 431 9.17 -5.02 24.61
N GLU A 432 9.42 -5.41 23.36
CA GLU A 432 8.50 -5.13 22.28
C GLU A 432 8.60 -6.15 21.15
N HIS A 433 7.44 -6.41 20.55
CA HIS A 433 7.36 -7.02 19.23
C HIS A 433 6.35 -6.31 18.33
N TYR A 434 6.72 -6.12 17.06
CA TYR A 434 5.74 -5.96 16.00
C TYR A 434 4.80 -7.18 15.95
N ASN A 435 3.50 -6.92 15.99
CA ASN A 435 2.43 -7.89 15.79
C ASN A 435 1.64 -7.48 14.55
N VAL A 436 1.43 -8.42 13.63
CA VAL A 436 0.67 -8.19 12.40
C VAL A 436 -0.67 -8.93 12.56
N SER A 437 -1.80 -8.23 12.45
CA SER A 437 -3.13 -8.86 12.55
C SER A 437 -3.50 -9.62 11.26
N ILE A 438 -2.80 -10.73 11.02
CA ILE A 438 -2.86 -11.64 9.86
C ILE A 438 -3.00 -13.11 10.30
N MET A 439 -3.14 -14.09 9.38
CA MET A 439 -3.75 -15.38 9.78
C MET A 439 -3.40 -16.67 8.97
N LYS A 440 -2.79 -17.69 9.63
CA LYS A 440 -2.53 -19.07 9.10
C LYS A 440 -1.95 -20.04 10.17
N LEU A 441 -1.69 -21.35 9.95
CA LEU A 441 -2.54 -22.53 9.56
C LEU A 441 -1.82 -23.88 9.86
N ARG A 442 -2.49 -24.89 10.45
CA ARG A 442 -2.31 -26.34 10.08
C ARG A 442 -3.53 -27.23 10.46
N ARG A 443 -3.61 -28.46 9.91
CA ARG A 443 -4.73 -29.44 10.01
C ARG A 443 -4.20 -30.79 10.60
N PRO A 444 -5.00 -31.67 11.26
CA PRO A 444 -6.24 -32.30 10.72
C PRO A 444 -7.44 -32.51 11.68
N ARG A 445 -8.52 -33.12 11.13
CA ARG A 445 -9.87 -33.44 11.68
C ARG A 445 -9.86 -34.51 12.81
N PRO A 446 -11.01 -34.82 13.47
CA PRO A 446 -12.03 -33.95 14.11
C PRO A 446 -12.48 -34.48 15.51
N PHE A 447 -13.11 -33.65 16.36
CA PHE A 447 -14.15 -34.13 17.30
C PHE A 447 -15.04 -32.98 17.82
N CYS A 448 -16.29 -33.29 18.18
CA CYS A 448 -17.24 -32.35 18.81
C CYS A 448 -16.94 -32.15 20.31
N VAL A 449 -17.50 -31.10 20.95
CA VAL A 449 -18.60 -31.21 21.94
C VAL A 449 -19.12 -29.80 22.29
N ASP A 450 -20.46 -29.68 22.36
CA ASP A 450 -21.24 -28.55 22.88
C ASP A 450 -20.82 -28.04 24.29
N THR A 451 -21.02 -26.74 24.59
CA THR A 451 -22.25 -26.28 25.29
C THR A 451 -22.25 -24.81 25.76
N LYS A 452 -23.46 -24.23 25.67
CA LYS A 452 -24.10 -23.27 26.60
C LYS A 452 -23.66 -21.80 26.63
N HIS A 453 -24.46 -21.01 25.92
CA HIS A 453 -24.76 -19.60 26.23
C HIS A 453 -25.14 -19.36 27.69
N VAL A 454 -24.81 -18.16 28.20
CA VAL A 454 -25.51 -17.51 29.31
C VAL A 454 -25.79 -16.07 28.89
N ASN A 455 -27.07 -15.70 28.80
CA ASN A 455 -27.51 -14.32 28.52
C ASN A 455 -27.62 -13.53 29.82
N PHE A 456 -27.23 -12.25 29.80
CA PHE A 456 -27.69 -11.24 30.77
C PHE A 456 -28.13 -9.96 30.04
N PRO A 457 -29.12 -9.20 30.57
CA PRO A 457 -29.88 -8.24 29.78
C PRO A 457 -29.22 -6.86 29.68
N LEU A 458 -29.42 -6.19 28.53
CA LEU A 458 -29.08 -4.77 28.38
C LEU A 458 -30.02 -3.88 29.19
N SER A 459 -29.43 -3.01 30.03
CA SER A 459 -30.11 -1.82 30.56
C SER A 459 -29.84 -0.64 29.62
N THR A 460 -30.91 0.02 29.16
CA THR A 460 -30.81 1.18 28.26
C THR A 460 -30.87 2.49 29.02
N THR A 461 -29.77 3.23 29.05
CA THR A 461 -29.75 4.64 29.45
C THR A 461 -29.22 5.50 28.31
N LYS A 462 -30.10 6.30 27.70
CA LYS A 462 -29.73 7.32 26.72
C LYS A 462 -28.98 8.46 27.42
N THR A 463 -27.78 8.80 26.96
CA THR A 463 -27.12 10.07 27.25
C THR A 463 -26.92 10.83 25.95
N VAL A 464 -27.40 12.08 25.92
CA VAL A 464 -27.33 12.97 24.75
C VAL A 464 -25.97 13.67 24.75
N ALA A 465 -25.25 13.58 23.63
CA ALA A 465 -24.03 14.35 23.39
C ALA A 465 -24.36 15.76 22.86
N PRO A 466 -23.56 16.80 23.17
CA PRO A 466 -23.83 18.17 22.74
C PRO A 466 -23.55 18.37 21.24
N SER A 467 -24.41 19.13 20.58
CA SER A 467 -24.36 19.42 19.15
C SER A 467 -23.42 20.59 18.82
N THR A 468 -22.36 20.33 18.06
CA THR A 468 -21.60 21.35 17.33
C THR A 468 -21.20 20.83 15.95
N GLY A 469 -21.76 21.38 14.86
CA GLY A 469 -21.28 21.15 13.49
C GLY A 469 -22.23 20.47 12.48
N GLN A 470 -23.56 20.47 12.68
CA GLN A 470 -24.46 19.74 11.77
C GLN A 470 -24.61 20.34 10.35
N ASP A 471 -24.46 21.66 10.16
CA ASP A 471 -24.70 22.28 8.85
C ASP A 471 -23.60 22.03 7.79
N SER A 472 -22.37 21.69 8.20
CA SER A 472 -21.26 21.48 7.25
C SER A 472 -21.19 20.06 6.67
N ALA A 473 -21.81 19.07 7.31
CA ALA A 473 -21.75 17.67 6.87
C ALA A 473 -22.73 17.35 5.74
N GLN A 474 -23.73 18.19 5.49
CA GLN A 474 -24.79 17.90 4.53
C GLN A 474 -24.30 18.05 3.07
N HIS A 475 -23.46 19.05 2.79
CA HIS A 475 -22.89 19.35 1.47
C HIS A 475 -21.40 18.97 1.34
N ASP A 476 -21.07 17.70 1.58
CA ASP A 476 -19.78 17.11 1.22
C ASP A 476 -19.97 15.75 0.52
N PHE A 477 -18.90 15.27 -0.12
CA PHE A 477 -18.80 13.97 -0.76
C PHE A 477 -18.72 12.81 0.25
N PHE A 478 -18.91 11.58 -0.23
CA PHE A 478 -18.64 10.38 0.57
C PHE A 478 -17.13 10.11 0.58
N TRP A 479 -16.43 10.52 1.64
CA TRP A 479 -14.99 10.26 1.73
C TRP A 479 -14.71 8.84 2.26
N THR A 480 -13.71 8.16 1.70
CA THR A 480 -13.25 6.84 2.17
C THR A 480 -11.74 6.69 2.09
N TYR A 481 -11.20 5.82 2.94
CA TYR A 481 -9.79 5.38 2.95
C TYR A 481 -9.62 3.92 2.52
N THR A 482 -10.69 3.24 2.07
CA THR A 482 -10.62 1.86 1.57
C THR A 482 -10.05 1.80 0.14
N GLU A 483 -9.33 0.72 -0.16
CA GLU A 483 -8.92 0.38 -1.54
C GLU A 483 -10.16 0.20 -2.44
N GLU A 484 -10.01 0.51 -3.73
CA GLU A 484 -11.07 0.31 -4.71
C GLU A 484 -11.50 -1.19 -4.80
N PRO A 485 -12.81 -1.49 -4.83
CA PRO A 485 -13.31 -2.85 -4.62
C PRO A 485 -13.11 -3.78 -5.82
N HIS A 486 -12.80 -3.25 -7.00
CA HIS A 486 -12.65 -4.03 -8.23
C HIS A 486 -11.32 -4.78 -8.27
N ARG A 487 -10.23 -4.21 -7.72
CA ARG A 487 -8.94 -4.91 -7.62
C ARG A 487 -9.03 -6.15 -6.74
N SER A 488 -9.58 -6.01 -5.53
CA SER A 488 -9.73 -7.12 -4.58
C SER A 488 -10.71 -8.19 -5.11
N ARG A 489 -11.87 -7.77 -5.64
CA ARG A 489 -12.86 -8.69 -6.22
C ARG A 489 -12.36 -9.40 -7.48
N ARG A 490 -11.68 -8.71 -8.40
CA ARG A 490 -10.96 -9.32 -9.54
C ARG A 490 -10.01 -10.43 -9.09
N GLN A 491 -9.20 -10.18 -8.05
CA GLN A 491 -8.25 -11.16 -7.54
C GLN A 491 -8.95 -12.38 -6.94
N ALA A 492 -10.06 -12.18 -6.23
CA ALA A 492 -10.89 -13.26 -5.70
C ALA A 492 -11.51 -14.11 -6.83
N ILE A 493 -12.11 -13.45 -7.83
CA ILE A 493 -12.70 -14.10 -9.00
C ILE A 493 -11.66 -14.90 -9.80
N ILE A 494 -10.46 -14.35 -10.06
CA ILE A 494 -9.38 -15.06 -10.78
C ILE A 494 -8.96 -16.35 -10.05
N LYS A 495 -8.99 -16.39 -8.72
CA LYS A 495 -8.65 -17.62 -7.99
C LYS A 495 -9.81 -18.62 -7.97
N ALA A 496 -11.04 -18.16 -7.75
CA ALA A 496 -12.21 -19.05 -7.74
C ALA A 496 -12.43 -19.68 -9.13
N HIS A 497 -12.33 -18.86 -10.17
CA HIS A 497 -12.66 -19.20 -11.56
C HIS A 497 -11.51 -18.80 -12.51
N PRO A 498 -10.34 -19.45 -12.46
CA PRO A 498 -9.18 -19.08 -13.28
C PRO A 498 -9.46 -19.10 -14.80
N GLU A 499 -10.49 -19.82 -15.25
CA GLU A 499 -11.00 -19.79 -16.62
C GLU A 499 -11.53 -18.44 -17.09
N VAL A 500 -11.91 -17.49 -16.21
CA VAL A 500 -12.35 -16.14 -16.65
C VAL A 500 -11.26 -15.44 -17.45
N THR A 501 -9.98 -15.72 -17.15
CA THR A 501 -8.83 -15.17 -17.89
C THR A 501 -8.81 -15.59 -19.36
N LYS A 502 -9.49 -16.68 -19.73
CA LYS A 502 -9.65 -17.14 -21.13
C LYS A 502 -10.67 -16.30 -21.91
N LEU A 503 -11.51 -15.52 -21.23
CA LEU A 503 -12.44 -14.59 -21.87
C LEU A 503 -11.72 -13.32 -22.35
N CYS A 504 -10.54 -13.01 -21.82
CA CYS A 504 -9.77 -11.82 -22.14
C CYS A 504 -9.33 -11.75 -23.61
N GLY A 505 -9.14 -10.53 -24.11
CA GLY A 505 -8.64 -10.27 -25.46
C GLY A 505 -9.74 -9.85 -26.43
N PRO A 506 -9.38 -9.56 -27.70
CA PRO A 506 -10.23 -8.78 -28.58
C PRO A 506 -11.50 -9.50 -29.03
N GLU A 507 -12.48 -8.68 -29.44
CA GLU A 507 -13.75 -9.08 -30.01
C GLU A 507 -13.88 -8.56 -31.45
N PRO A 508 -13.65 -9.43 -32.46
CA PRO A 508 -13.75 -9.07 -33.87
C PRO A 508 -15.13 -8.56 -34.30
N LEU A 509 -16.21 -8.86 -33.57
CA LEU A 509 -17.55 -8.34 -33.88
C LEU A 509 -17.63 -6.81 -33.73
N THR A 510 -16.90 -6.23 -32.78
CA THR A 510 -16.96 -4.79 -32.46
C THR A 510 -16.74 -3.92 -33.69
N LYS A 511 -15.77 -4.25 -34.55
CA LYS A 511 -15.49 -3.45 -35.76
C LYS A 511 -16.65 -3.44 -36.77
N TYR A 512 -17.41 -4.53 -36.87
CA TYR A 512 -18.54 -4.61 -37.81
C TYR A 512 -19.75 -3.84 -37.29
N VAL A 513 -20.03 -3.94 -35.98
CA VAL A 513 -21.10 -3.15 -35.33
C VAL A 513 -20.80 -1.66 -35.46
N VAL A 514 -19.58 -1.22 -35.13
CA VAL A 514 -19.16 0.19 -35.25
C VAL A 514 -19.28 0.69 -36.69
N SER A 515 -18.74 -0.02 -37.68
CA SER A 515 -18.89 0.40 -39.08
C SER A 515 -20.35 0.46 -39.53
N GLY A 516 -21.20 -0.44 -39.04
CA GLY A 516 -22.65 -0.40 -39.30
C GLY A 516 -23.34 0.82 -38.68
N VAL A 517 -22.98 1.19 -37.45
CA VAL A 517 -23.56 2.35 -36.75
C VAL A 517 -23.02 3.68 -37.30
N VAL A 518 -21.73 3.75 -37.69
CA VAL A 518 -21.19 4.89 -38.45
C VAL A 518 -21.93 5.05 -39.78
N ALA A 519 -22.13 3.96 -40.53
CA ALA A 519 -22.89 4.00 -41.78
C ALA A 519 -24.36 4.40 -41.57
N LEU A 520 -25.00 3.95 -40.49
CA LEU A 520 -26.36 4.36 -40.11
C LEU A 520 -26.43 5.87 -39.85
N GLN A 521 -25.49 6.43 -39.08
CA GLN A 521 -25.47 7.88 -38.82
C GLN A 521 -25.27 8.69 -40.10
N VAL A 522 -24.33 8.30 -40.96
CA VAL A 522 -24.10 8.98 -42.24
C VAL A 522 -25.32 8.85 -43.17
N LEU A 523 -26.01 7.71 -43.16
CA LEU A 523 -27.25 7.52 -43.91
C LEU A 523 -28.38 8.41 -43.39
N CYS A 524 -28.60 8.47 -42.07
CA CYS A 524 -29.60 9.36 -41.47
C CYS A 524 -29.28 10.84 -41.75
N ALA A 525 -28.02 11.25 -41.62
CA ALA A 525 -27.55 12.58 -41.99
C ALA A 525 -27.82 12.91 -43.47
N TYR A 526 -27.58 11.95 -44.37
CA TYR A 526 -27.89 12.08 -45.80
C TYR A 526 -29.40 12.17 -46.07
N LEU A 527 -30.22 11.33 -45.43
CA LEU A 527 -31.68 11.34 -45.62
C LEU A 527 -32.32 12.64 -45.13
N LEU A 528 -31.81 13.22 -44.03
CA LEU A 528 -32.31 14.46 -43.44
C LEU A 528 -31.72 15.74 -44.05
N ARG A 529 -30.84 15.67 -45.05
CA ARG A 529 -30.11 16.82 -45.62
C ARG A 529 -30.98 17.99 -46.08
N ASN A 530 -32.22 17.72 -46.49
CA ASN A 530 -33.19 18.71 -46.98
C ASN A 530 -34.33 18.97 -45.96
N THR A 531 -34.24 18.41 -44.76
CA THR A 531 -35.26 18.50 -43.71
C THR A 531 -34.80 19.51 -42.66
N HIS A 532 -35.63 20.50 -42.35
CA HIS A 532 -35.24 21.57 -41.43
C HIS A 532 -35.03 21.04 -39.99
N PRO A 533 -33.97 21.43 -39.26
CA PRO A 533 -33.63 20.85 -37.96
C PRO A 533 -34.71 20.94 -36.86
N ILE A 534 -35.53 22.00 -36.89
CA ILE A 534 -36.63 22.22 -35.93
C ILE A 534 -37.84 21.30 -36.21
N SER A 535 -37.89 20.64 -37.37
CA SER A 535 -39.04 19.79 -37.72
C SER A 535 -39.08 18.49 -36.90
N TRP A 536 -40.31 18.05 -36.57
CA TRP A 536 -40.52 16.81 -35.82
C TRP A 536 -39.85 15.57 -36.42
N PRO A 537 -39.88 15.31 -37.75
CA PRO A 537 -39.17 14.16 -38.33
C PRO A 537 -37.66 14.20 -38.09
N PHE A 538 -37.04 15.39 -38.17
CA PHE A 538 -35.61 15.58 -37.93
C PHE A 538 -35.27 15.36 -36.46
N PHE A 539 -36.02 16.01 -35.55
CA PHE A 539 -35.81 15.90 -34.11
C PHE A 539 -36.03 14.47 -33.60
N LEU A 540 -37.13 13.80 -34.01
CA LEU A 540 -37.43 12.43 -33.60
C LEU A 540 -36.42 11.43 -34.16
N THR A 541 -35.92 11.62 -35.38
CA THR A 541 -34.84 10.78 -35.93
C THR A 541 -33.53 10.99 -35.17
N ALA A 542 -33.14 12.24 -34.91
CA ALA A 542 -31.95 12.57 -34.13
C ALA A 542 -32.03 12.09 -32.67
N TYR A 543 -33.22 12.08 -32.06
CA TYR A 543 -33.41 11.57 -30.71
C TYR A 543 -33.48 10.03 -30.66
N ALA A 544 -34.38 9.40 -31.42
CA ALA A 544 -34.60 7.96 -31.29
C ALA A 544 -33.50 7.12 -31.95
N ILE A 545 -33.04 7.50 -33.15
CA ILE A 545 -32.01 6.78 -33.90
C ILE A 545 -30.64 7.39 -33.62
N GLY A 546 -30.51 8.71 -33.81
CA GLY A 546 -29.24 9.42 -33.68
C GLY A 546 -28.62 9.36 -32.29
N ALA A 547 -29.39 9.62 -31.23
CA ALA A 547 -28.90 9.61 -29.86
C ALA A 547 -28.55 8.19 -29.40
N THR A 548 -29.38 7.20 -29.73
CA THR A 548 -29.08 5.76 -29.50
C THR A 548 -27.81 5.32 -30.23
N ALA A 549 -27.62 5.73 -31.48
CA ALA A 549 -26.43 5.40 -32.27
C ALA A 549 -25.18 6.13 -31.76
N ASN A 550 -25.28 7.37 -31.27
CA ASN A 550 -24.14 8.05 -30.65
C ASN A 550 -23.81 7.51 -29.25
N GLN A 551 -24.81 7.10 -28.47
CA GLN A 551 -24.60 6.30 -27.25
C GLN A 551 -23.84 4.99 -27.53
N ASN A 552 -24.22 4.29 -28.59
CA ASN A 552 -23.46 3.13 -29.07
C ASN A 552 -22.01 3.51 -29.44
N LEU A 553 -21.79 4.57 -30.22
CA LEU A 553 -20.43 4.98 -30.62
C LEU A 553 -19.57 5.48 -29.46
N PHE A 554 -20.15 6.15 -28.46
CA PHE A 554 -19.43 6.54 -27.24
C PHE A 554 -18.89 5.30 -26.51
N LEU A 555 -19.74 4.28 -26.37
CA LEU A 555 -19.39 3.04 -25.67
C LEU A 555 -18.56 2.08 -26.54
N ALA A 556 -18.58 2.23 -27.86
CA ALA A 556 -17.59 1.64 -28.73
C ALA A 556 -16.20 2.26 -28.52
N ILE A 557 -16.09 3.59 -28.44
CA ILE A 557 -14.82 4.29 -28.17
C ILE A 557 -14.27 3.91 -26.79
N HIS A 558 -15.16 3.66 -25.82
CA HIS A 558 -14.86 3.04 -24.53
C HIS A 558 -14.23 1.63 -24.67
N GLU A 559 -14.90 0.67 -25.31
CA GLU A 559 -14.35 -0.68 -25.57
C GLU A 559 -13.02 -0.64 -26.35
N ILE A 560 -12.93 0.20 -27.38
CA ILE A 560 -11.73 0.39 -28.19
C ILE A 560 -10.59 1.00 -27.36
N SER A 561 -10.89 1.76 -26.30
CA SER A 561 -9.87 2.36 -25.42
C SER A 561 -9.06 1.34 -24.63
N HIS A 562 -9.69 0.22 -24.28
CA HIS A 562 -9.07 -0.98 -23.70
C HIS A 562 -8.33 -1.88 -24.70
N ASN A 563 -8.31 -1.49 -25.98
CA ASN A 563 -7.78 -2.25 -27.12
C ASN A 563 -8.59 -3.52 -27.47
N LEU A 564 -9.90 -3.53 -27.21
CA LEU A 564 -10.73 -4.73 -27.38
C LEU A 564 -11.24 -4.96 -28.83
N ALA A 565 -11.10 -4.01 -29.75
CA ALA A 565 -11.53 -4.24 -31.15
C ALA A 565 -10.45 -4.96 -32.00
N PHE A 566 -9.17 -4.76 -31.70
CA PHE A 566 -8.05 -5.34 -32.45
C PHE A 566 -6.87 -5.75 -31.55
N ARG A 567 -6.04 -6.71 -31.98
CA ARG A 567 -4.76 -7.01 -31.29
C ARG A 567 -3.73 -5.87 -31.36
N SER A 568 -3.80 -5.03 -32.39
CA SER A 568 -2.85 -3.92 -32.60
C SER A 568 -3.33 -2.66 -31.86
N PRO A 569 -2.54 -2.09 -30.93
CA PRO A 569 -2.90 -0.84 -30.25
C PRO A 569 -3.11 0.32 -31.24
N ARG A 570 -2.25 0.44 -32.26
CA ARG A 570 -2.38 1.45 -33.33
C ARG A 570 -3.66 1.28 -34.15
N ALA A 571 -4.07 0.04 -34.45
CA ALA A 571 -5.34 -0.21 -35.14
C ALA A 571 -6.55 0.23 -34.30
N ASN A 572 -6.54 -0.03 -32.98
CA ASN A 572 -7.57 0.49 -32.08
C ASN A 572 -7.59 2.02 -32.07
N ARG A 573 -6.44 2.71 -32.00
CA ARG A 573 -6.41 4.18 -32.02
C ARG A 573 -7.01 4.77 -33.31
N LEU A 574 -6.62 4.24 -34.48
CA LEU A 574 -7.16 4.70 -35.77
C LEU A 574 -8.67 4.37 -35.91
N PHE A 575 -9.11 3.22 -35.40
CA PHE A 575 -10.52 2.85 -35.44
C PHE A 575 -11.39 3.63 -34.45
N ALA A 576 -10.84 4.07 -33.31
CA ALA A 576 -11.51 5.00 -32.41
C ALA A 576 -11.77 6.36 -33.09
N ILE A 577 -10.79 6.87 -33.86
CA ILE A 577 -10.97 8.10 -34.66
C ILE A 577 -12.06 7.91 -35.72
N TYR A 578 -12.13 6.74 -36.37
CA TYR A 578 -13.22 6.43 -37.30
C TYR A 578 -14.60 6.36 -36.62
N ALA A 579 -14.69 5.71 -35.45
CA ALA A 579 -15.90 5.66 -34.63
C ALA A 579 -16.35 7.06 -34.14
N ASN A 580 -15.42 7.99 -33.99
CA ASN A 580 -15.66 9.37 -33.57
C ASN A 580 -16.34 10.21 -34.66
N LEU A 581 -16.17 9.91 -35.96
CA LEU A 581 -16.58 10.83 -37.03
C LEU A 581 -18.05 11.31 -36.94
N PRO A 582 -19.04 10.45 -36.63
CA PRO A 582 -20.45 10.86 -36.48
C PRO A 582 -20.77 11.69 -35.23
N ILE A 583 -19.80 11.91 -34.33
CA ILE A 583 -19.98 12.73 -33.13
C ILE A 583 -19.82 14.24 -33.46
N GLY A 584 -19.09 14.58 -34.52
CA GLY A 584 -18.83 15.97 -34.91
C GLY A 584 -17.81 16.73 -34.03
N ILE A 585 -17.23 16.08 -33.01
CA ILE A 585 -16.26 16.68 -32.07
C ILE A 585 -15.13 15.67 -31.78
N PRO A 586 -13.85 16.02 -31.98
CA PRO A 586 -12.73 15.06 -31.89
C PRO A 586 -12.32 14.77 -30.44
N TYR A 587 -12.91 13.74 -29.81
CA TYR A 587 -12.69 13.43 -28.39
C TYR A 587 -12.08 12.04 -28.12
N SER A 588 -12.12 11.10 -29.08
CA SER A 588 -11.67 9.71 -28.87
C SER A 588 -10.20 9.56 -28.46
N ALA A 589 -9.34 10.48 -28.91
CA ALA A 589 -7.93 10.52 -28.55
C ALA A 589 -7.70 10.93 -27.08
N SER A 590 -8.44 11.92 -26.58
CA SER A 590 -8.34 12.41 -25.20
C SER A 590 -9.13 11.55 -24.21
N PHE A 591 -10.25 10.95 -24.64
CA PHE A 591 -11.06 10.05 -23.81
C PHE A 591 -10.23 8.90 -23.22
N ARG A 592 -9.46 8.20 -24.05
CA ARG A 592 -8.73 6.99 -23.66
C ARG A 592 -7.80 7.18 -22.44
N PRO A 593 -6.87 8.15 -22.39
CA PRO A 593 -6.01 8.37 -21.22
C PRO A 593 -6.77 8.79 -19.96
N TYR A 594 -7.85 9.58 -20.06
CA TYR A 594 -8.71 9.89 -18.90
C TYR A 594 -9.41 8.63 -18.39
N HIS A 595 -10.04 7.87 -19.29
CA HIS A 595 -10.76 6.66 -18.98
C HIS A 595 -9.89 5.56 -18.33
N LEU A 596 -8.67 5.38 -18.85
CA LEU A 596 -7.70 4.46 -18.25
C LEU A 596 -7.05 4.99 -16.96
N THR A 597 -7.25 6.26 -16.62
CA THR A 597 -6.87 6.82 -15.32
C THR A 597 -7.99 6.56 -14.31
N HIS A 598 -9.25 6.82 -14.69
CA HIS A 598 -10.45 6.50 -13.92
C HIS A 598 -10.44 5.03 -13.43
N HIS A 599 -10.29 4.04 -14.32
CA HIS A 599 -10.16 2.62 -13.91
C HIS A 599 -8.99 2.26 -12.99
N LYS A 600 -7.96 3.10 -12.86
CA LYS A 600 -6.79 2.86 -12.00
C LYS A 600 -6.80 3.68 -10.71
N SER A 601 -7.73 4.62 -10.59
CA SER A 601 -7.71 5.70 -9.60
C SER A 601 -9.13 6.22 -9.34
N ILE A 602 -10.11 5.31 -9.37
CA ILE A 602 -11.53 5.63 -9.19
C ILE A 602 -11.76 6.33 -7.85
N GLY A 603 -12.45 7.47 -7.91
CA GLY A 603 -12.71 8.32 -6.74
C GLY A 603 -11.49 9.07 -6.20
N VAL A 604 -10.29 8.97 -6.80
CA VAL A 604 -9.09 9.69 -6.30
C VAL A 604 -9.18 11.16 -6.67
N ASP A 605 -9.24 12.02 -5.67
CA ASP A 605 -9.46 13.46 -5.88
C ASP A 605 -8.33 14.11 -6.69
N GLY A 606 -8.70 14.96 -7.64
CA GLY A 606 -7.77 15.60 -8.59
C GLY A 606 -7.14 14.69 -9.66
N LEU A 607 -7.44 13.38 -9.67
CA LEU A 607 -6.94 12.42 -10.67
C LEU A 607 -8.08 11.72 -11.44
N ASP A 608 -9.19 11.40 -10.77
CA ASP A 608 -10.41 10.95 -11.42
C ASP A 608 -11.23 12.14 -11.94
N VAL A 609 -11.21 12.33 -13.26
CA VAL A 609 -11.91 13.45 -13.91
C VAL A 609 -13.43 13.24 -14.06
N ASP A 610 -13.92 12.03 -13.74
CA ASP A 610 -15.36 11.73 -13.73
C ASP A 610 -16.07 12.32 -12.50
N LEU A 611 -15.33 12.58 -11.42
CA LEU A 611 -15.85 13.25 -10.22
C LEU A 611 -16.30 14.69 -10.52
N PRO A 612 -17.49 15.13 -10.07
CA PRO A 612 -17.86 16.54 -10.09
C PRO A 612 -17.02 17.35 -9.10
N THR A 613 -16.80 18.61 -9.45
CA THR A 613 -16.19 19.61 -8.57
C THR A 613 -17.19 20.06 -7.52
N SER A 614 -16.71 20.53 -6.36
CA SER A 614 -17.59 21.08 -5.30
C SER A 614 -18.41 22.29 -5.80
N LEU A 615 -17.90 23.05 -6.77
CA LEU A 615 -18.64 24.17 -7.38
C LEU A 615 -19.80 23.69 -8.24
N GLU A 616 -19.61 22.67 -9.08
CA GLU A 616 -20.71 22.02 -9.79
C GLU A 616 -21.73 21.45 -8.78
N ALA A 617 -21.24 20.80 -7.72
CA ALA A 617 -22.11 20.16 -6.73
C ALA A 617 -23.00 21.16 -5.97
N VAL A 618 -22.46 22.29 -5.52
CA VAL A 618 -23.26 23.38 -4.93
C VAL A 618 -24.24 23.98 -5.94
N PHE A 619 -23.80 24.27 -7.17
CA PHE A 619 -24.59 25.04 -8.12
C PHE A 619 -25.78 24.25 -8.71
N PHE A 620 -25.67 22.93 -8.80
CA PHE A 620 -26.71 22.06 -9.35
C PHE A 620 -27.52 21.30 -8.28
N ASP A 621 -27.38 21.60 -6.99
CA ASP A 621 -28.04 20.94 -5.84
C ASP A 621 -29.55 21.29 -5.69
N SER A 622 -30.33 21.15 -6.76
CA SER A 622 -31.78 21.37 -6.76
C SER A 622 -32.45 20.61 -7.89
N VAL A 623 -33.76 20.37 -7.86
CA VAL A 623 -34.48 19.66 -8.94
C VAL A 623 -34.23 20.28 -10.32
N LEU A 624 -34.24 21.62 -10.42
CA LEU A 624 -33.93 22.34 -11.66
C LEU A 624 -32.43 22.25 -12.03
N GLY A 625 -31.54 22.34 -11.04
CA GLY A 625 -30.10 22.19 -11.23
C GLY A 625 -29.71 20.79 -11.72
N LYS A 626 -30.26 19.74 -11.12
CA LYS A 626 -30.07 18.34 -11.49
C LYS A 626 -30.70 18.04 -12.86
N ALA A 627 -31.88 18.58 -13.17
CA ALA A 627 -32.47 18.47 -14.50
C ALA A 627 -31.62 19.18 -15.58
N PHE A 628 -31.04 20.35 -15.27
CA PHE A 628 -30.09 21.03 -16.14
C PHE A 628 -28.82 20.18 -16.33
N PHE A 629 -28.23 19.68 -15.24
CA PHE A 629 -27.06 18.79 -15.29
C PHE A 629 -27.31 17.57 -16.18
N CYS A 630 -28.41 16.84 -15.99
CA CYS A 630 -28.76 15.69 -16.82
C CYS A 630 -29.06 16.05 -18.30
N THR A 631 -29.46 17.28 -18.58
CA THR A 631 -29.71 17.76 -19.96
C THR A 631 -28.41 18.15 -20.67
N PHE A 632 -27.47 18.75 -19.95
CA PHE A 632 -26.21 19.30 -20.46
C PHE A 632 -24.98 18.45 -20.09
N GLN A 633 -25.20 17.24 -19.57
CA GLN A 633 -24.23 16.29 -19.01
C GLN A 633 -22.99 16.12 -19.90
N ILE A 634 -23.18 15.97 -21.21
CA ILE A 634 -22.09 15.79 -22.18
C ILE A 634 -21.04 16.92 -22.13
N PHE A 635 -21.43 18.15 -21.78
CA PHE A 635 -20.51 19.28 -21.68
C PHE A 635 -19.68 19.23 -20.39
N PHE A 636 -20.24 18.76 -19.27
CA PHE A 636 -19.45 18.55 -18.05
C PHE A 636 -18.40 17.45 -18.26
N TYR A 637 -18.79 16.33 -18.87
CA TYR A 637 -17.88 15.24 -19.25
C TYR A 637 -16.80 15.68 -20.25
N ALA A 638 -17.11 16.57 -21.19
CA ALA A 638 -16.13 17.08 -22.15
C ALA A 638 -15.20 18.17 -21.58
N LEU A 639 -15.72 19.08 -20.75
CA LEU A 639 -14.99 20.28 -20.30
C LEU A 639 -14.23 20.05 -18.98
N ARG A 640 -14.81 19.32 -18.02
CA ARG A 640 -14.20 19.12 -16.69
C ARG A 640 -12.80 18.51 -16.73
N PRO A 641 -12.50 17.48 -17.56
CA PRO A 641 -11.15 16.93 -17.63
C PRO A 641 -10.08 17.99 -18.01
N MET A 642 -10.43 18.93 -18.90
CA MET A 642 -9.53 20.02 -19.32
C MET A 642 -9.25 21.05 -18.21
N MET A 643 -10.10 21.10 -17.17
CA MET A 643 -9.95 21.98 -16.01
C MET A 643 -9.20 21.30 -14.86
N ILE A 644 -9.45 20.01 -14.61
CA ILE A 644 -8.86 19.25 -13.50
C ILE A 644 -7.46 18.72 -13.84
N TYR A 645 -7.30 17.96 -14.93
CA TYR A 645 -6.08 17.21 -15.22
C TYR A 645 -5.66 17.38 -16.69
N LYS A 646 -4.73 18.29 -16.98
CA LYS A 646 -4.36 18.60 -18.37
C LYS A 646 -3.38 17.57 -18.96
N LEU A 647 -3.86 16.80 -19.93
CA LEU A 647 -3.02 15.92 -20.75
C LEU A 647 -2.19 16.72 -21.79
N PRO A 648 -0.94 16.30 -22.07
CA PRO A 648 -0.18 16.87 -23.18
C PRO A 648 -0.73 16.39 -24.52
N ILE A 649 -0.78 17.30 -25.51
CA ILE A 649 -1.27 17.02 -26.85
C ILE A 649 -0.21 16.21 -27.61
N THR A 650 -0.60 15.03 -28.12
CA THR A 650 0.28 14.15 -28.89
C THR A 650 -0.19 14.00 -30.34
N GLY A 651 0.63 13.40 -31.21
CA GLY A 651 0.32 13.24 -32.64
C GLY A 651 -1.03 12.56 -32.94
N ILE A 652 -1.52 11.65 -32.08
CA ILE A 652 -2.84 11.01 -32.27
C ILE A 652 -4.01 11.99 -32.00
N HIS A 653 -3.83 12.98 -31.13
CA HIS A 653 -4.81 14.05 -30.90
C HIS A 653 -4.91 14.95 -32.13
N ILE A 654 -3.76 15.35 -32.68
CA ILE A 654 -3.68 16.14 -33.92
C ILE A 654 -4.34 15.36 -35.07
N LEU A 655 -4.07 14.06 -35.20
CA LEU A 655 -4.72 13.21 -36.21
C LEU A 655 -6.23 13.10 -36.01
N ASN A 656 -6.73 12.98 -34.77
CA ASN A 656 -8.18 12.96 -34.50
C ASN A 656 -8.83 14.28 -34.91
N ILE A 657 -8.21 15.42 -34.59
CA ILE A 657 -8.70 16.75 -34.96
C ILE A 657 -8.73 16.91 -36.49
N ILE A 658 -7.64 16.59 -37.17
CA ILE A 658 -7.56 16.67 -38.65
C ILE A 658 -8.60 15.76 -39.29
N ALA A 659 -8.72 14.51 -38.86
CA ALA A 659 -9.69 13.56 -39.42
C ALA A 659 -11.14 14.01 -39.24
N GLN A 660 -11.49 14.55 -38.06
CA GLN A 660 -12.82 15.08 -37.79
C GLN A 660 -13.11 16.31 -38.65
N VAL A 661 -12.22 17.31 -38.64
CA VAL A 661 -12.39 18.55 -39.42
C VAL A 661 -12.48 18.26 -40.92
N VAL A 662 -11.67 17.34 -41.45
CA VAL A 662 -11.74 16.93 -42.86
C VAL A 662 -13.06 16.21 -43.16
N PHE A 663 -13.51 15.30 -42.29
CA PHE A 663 -14.80 14.63 -42.46
C PHE A 663 -15.97 15.62 -42.43
N ASP A 664 -15.99 16.55 -41.48
CA ASP A 664 -17.04 17.55 -41.34
C ASP A 664 -17.07 18.47 -42.56
N ILE A 665 -15.92 18.98 -43.03
CA ILE A 665 -15.81 19.79 -44.25
C ILE A 665 -16.32 19.02 -45.49
N ILE A 666 -16.00 17.73 -45.62
CA ILE A 666 -16.48 16.90 -46.73
C ILE A 666 -18.00 16.70 -46.63
N LEU A 667 -18.53 16.30 -45.47
CA LEU A 667 -19.95 16.09 -45.21
C LEU A 667 -20.77 17.33 -45.56
N VAL A 668 -20.27 18.49 -45.15
CA VAL A 668 -20.85 19.81 -45.41
C VAL A 668 -20.91 20.11 -46.90
N ASN A 669 -19.78 20.00 -47.59
CA ASN A 669 -19.65 20.44 -48.98
C ASN A 669 -20.33 19.47 -49.97
N THR A 670 -20.58 18.22 -49.54
CA THR A 670 -21.20 17.17 -50.38
C THR A 670 -22.65 16.85 -50.04
N ILE A 671 -23.06 17.03 -48.78
CA ILE A 671 -24.41 16.67 -48.31
C ILE A 671 -25.17 17.89 -47.76
N GLY A 672 -24.53 18.73 -46.94
CA GLY A 672 -25.07 20.01 -46.49
C GLY A 672 -25.06 20.24 -44.97
N TRP A 673 -25.34 21.49 -44.58
CA TRP A 673 -25.29 21.97 -43.19
C TRP A 673 -26.28 21.24 -42.26
N TYR A 674 -27.47 20.87 -42.74
CA TYR A 674 -28.46 20.13 -41.94
C TYR A 674 -27.99 18.72 -41.57
N SER A 675 -27.19 18.07 -42.42
CA SER A 675 -26.56 16.77 -42.13
C SER A 675 -25.54 16.88 -40.99
N PHE A 676 -24.76 17.97 -40.94
CA PHE A 676 -23.84 18.24 -39.84
C PHE A 676 -24.59 18.59 -38.53
N ILE A 677 -25.65 19.41 -38.62
CA ILE A 677 -26.52 19.71 -37.47
C ILE A 677 -27.17 18.43 -36.92
N TYR A 678 -27.57 17.48 -37.77
CA TYR A 678 -28.09 16.19 -37.33
C TYR A 678 -27.08 15.43 -36.46
N LEU A 679 -25.81 15.37 -36.86
CA LEU A 679 -24.76 14.67 -36.10
C LEU A 679 -24.51 15.35 -34.74
N LEU A 680 -24.34 16.68 -34.73
CA LEU A 680 -24.16 17.44 -33.49
C LEU A 680 -25.37 17.34 -32.56
N MET A 681 -26.58 17.43 -33.08
CA MET A 681 -27.80 17.31 -32.28
C MET A 681 -27.98 15.89 -31.74
N SER A 682 -27.63 14.87 -32.53
CA SER A 682 -27.61 13.47 -32.08
C SER A 682 -26.58 13.25 -30.96
N ALA A 683 -25.40 13.87 -31.05
CA ALA A 683 -24.35 13.79 -30.03
C ALA A 683 -24.72 14.53 -28.74
N PHE A 684 -25.37 15.69 -28.85
CA PHE A 684 -25.93 16.41 -27.70
C PHE A 684 -27.01 15.58 -27.01
N LEU A 685 -28.05 15.18 -27.76
CA LEU A 685 -29.19 14.42 -27.22
C LEU A 685 -28.76 13.06 -26.64
N ALA A 686 -27.72 12.42 -27.18
CA ALA A 686 -27.12 11.21 -26.62
C ALA A 686 -26.70 11.38 -25.16
N GLY A 687 -26.10 12.52 -24.81
CA GLY A 687 -25.70 12.84 -23.44
C GLY A 687 -26.67 13.76 -22.69
N SER A 688 -27.91 13.91 -23.17
CA SER A 688 -29.01 14.59 -22.46
C SER A 688 -29.93 13.56 -21.77
N LEU A 689 -31.22 13.88 -21.59
CA LEU A 689 -32.26 13.03 -20.99
C LEU A 689 -32.69 11.81 -21.85
N HIS A 690 -31.73 11.15 -22.51
CA HIS A 690 -31.97 9.95 -23.32
C HIS A 690 -31.94 8.68 -22.44
N PRO A 691 -32.78 7.64 -22.68
CA PRO A 691 -32.85 6.45 -21.81
C PRO A 691 -31.53 5.73 -21.53
N CYS A 692 -30.63 5.64 -22.52
CA CYS A 692 -29.31 5.05 -22.31
C CYS A 692 -28.38 5.94 -21.48
N ALA A 693 -28.56 7.26 -21.52
CA ALA A 693 -27.69 8.23 -20.85
C ALA A 693 -27.73 8.16 -19.32
N GLY A 694 -28.68 7.41 -18.74
CA GLY A 694 -28.67 7.11 -17.32
C GLY A 694 -27.46 6.29 -16.88
N HIS A 695 -26.71 5.67 -17.81
CA HIS A 695 -25.48 4.94 -17.49
C HIS A 695 -24.42 5.85 -16.79
N PHE A 696 -24.20 7.07 -17.30
CA PHE A 696 -23.28 8.08 -16.73
C PHE A 696 -23.55 8.40 -15.24
N ILE A 697 -24.79 8.22 -14.78
CA ILE A 697 -25.19 8.44 -13.38
C ILE A 697 -25.24 7.10 -12.62
N ALA A 698 -25.81 6.07 -13.23
CA ALA A 698 -25.99 4.74 -12.65
C ALA A 698 -24.66 4.08 -12.27
N GLU A 699 -23.59 4.38 -13.00
CA GLU A 699 -22.33 3.67 -12.86
C GLU A 699 -21.62 3.97 -11.54
N HIS A 700 -21.59 5.24 -11.10
CA HIS A 700 -20.73 5.69 -9.98
C HIS A 700 -21.35 6.65 -8.96
N TYR A 701 -22.65 6.98 -9.07
CA TYR A 701 -23.33 7.75 -8.01
C TYR A 701 -23.93 6.83 -6.96
N VAL A 702 -23.83 7.21 -5.69
CA VAL A 702 -24.36 6.48 -4.54
C VAL A 702 -25.87 6.70 -4.45
N PHE A 703 -26.65 5.64 -4.67
CA PHE A 703 -28.12 5.66 -4.55
C PHE A 703 -28.64 5.04 -3.24
N GLU A 704 -27.73 4.51 -2.41
CA GLU A 704 -28.08 3.96 -1.10
C GLU A 704 -28.27 5.10 -0.09
N LYS A 705 -29.39 5.10 0.65
CA LYS A 705 -29.68 6.11 1.67
C LYS A 705 -28.86 5.82 2.93
N LEU A 706 -27.65 6.37 2.94
CA LEU A 706 -26.71 6.32 4.05
C LEU A 706 -26.85 7.57 4.93
N GLY A 707 -26.71 7.43 6.25
CA GLY A 707 -26.76 8.57 7.16
C GLY A 707 -25.54 9.49 7.04
N PRO A 708 -25.59 10.72 7.59
CA PRO A 708 -24.49 11.70 7.50
C PRO A 708 -23.13 11.15 7.96
N GLU A 709 -23.14 10.22 8.91
CA GLU A 709 -21.97 9.47 9.39
C GLU A 709 -21.19 8.75 8.28
N ALA A 710 -21.82 8.35 7.17
CA ALA A 710 -21.16 7.67 6.06
C ALA A 710 -20.35 8.63 5.16
N LYS A 711 -20.54 9.95 5.28
CA LYS A 711 -19.70 10.95 4.61
C LYS A 711 -18.36 11.17 5.32
N VAL A 712 -18.28 10.80 6.60
CA VAL A 712 -17.07 10.90 7.42
C VAL A 712 -16.23 9.65 7.23
N ALA A 713 -15.11 9.77 6.52
CA ALA A 713 -14.24 8.64 6.17
C ALA A 713 -13.75 7.81 7.36
N ASP A 714 -13.57 8.44 8.54
CA ASP A 714 -13.14 7.80 9.77
C ASP A 714 -14.13 6.74 10.28
N ASN A 715 -15.42 6.86 9.93
CA ASN A 715 -16.46 5.93 10.37
C ASN A 715 -16.44 4.60 9.60
N LYS A 716 -15.68 4.50 8.50
CA LYS A 716 -15.44 3.26 7.72
C LYS A 716 -16.71 2.49 7.31
N ILE A 717 -17.84 3.19 7.18
CA ILE A 717 -19.09 2.61 6.69
C ILE A 717 -18.87 2.21 5.22
N PRO A 718 -19.11 0.95 4.81
CA PRO A 718 -18.99 0.56 3.42
C PRO A 718 -19.97 1.34 2.55
N VAL A 719 -19.45 2.13 1.60
CA VAL A 719 -20.23 2.87 0.60
C VAL A 719 -20.08 2.18 -0.74
N THR A 720 -21.18 1.80 -1.39
CA THR A 720 -21.10 1.20 -2.72
C THR A 720 -20.83 2.28 -3.77
N GLU A 721 -19.68 2.19 -4.45
CA GLU A 721 -19.20 3.19 -5.40
C GLU A 721 -19.37 2.82 -6.89
N THR A 722 -19.79 1.58 -7.16
CA THR A 722 -20.01 1.08 -8.52
C THR A 722 -21.22 0.17 -8.58
N TYR A 723 -22.19 0.47 -9.45
CA TYR A 723 -23.42 -0.31 -9.61
C TYR A 723 -23.52 -0.90 -11.01
N SER A 724 -24.03 -2.13 -11.12
CA SER A 724 -24.35 -2.75 -12.41
C SER A 724 -25.82 -2.47 -12.81
N TYR A 725 -26.16 -2.78 -14.07
CA TYR A 725 -27.48 -2.74 -14.68
C TYR A 725 -27.58 -3.93 -15.64
N TYR A 726 -28.55 -4.82 -15.41
CA TYR A 726 -28.73 -6.04 -16.19
C TYR A 726 -29.91 -5.97 -17.18
N GLY A 727 -30.45 -4.78 -17.43
CA GLY A 727 -31.65 -4.59 -18.24
C GLY A 727 -31.38 -4.51 -19.76
N PRO A 728 -32.45 -4.35 -20.56
CA PRO A 728 -32.40 -4.52 -22.02
C PRO A 728 -31.60 -3.45 -22.77
N LEU A 729 -31.35 -2.27 -22.18
CA LEU A 729 -30.62 -1.20 -22.89
C LEU A 729 -29.16 -1.58 -23.19
N ASN A 730 -28.60 -2.55 -22.44
CA ASN A 730 -27.28 -3.17 -22.69
C ASN A 730 -27.07 -3.63 -24.14
N PHE A 731 -28.14 -4.01 -24.83
CA PHE A 731 -28.10 -4.39 -26.25
C PHE A 731 -27.56 -3.26 -27.16
N PHE A 732 -27.86 -2.00 -26.83
CA PHE A 732 -27.40 -0.83 -27.58
C PHE A 732 -26.07 -0.30 -27.09
N THR A 733 -25.66 -0.66 -25.87
CA THR A 733 -24.59 -0.01 -25.10
C THR A 733 -23.43 -0.96 -24.76
N TYR A 734 -23.14 -1.92 -25.65
CA TYR A 734 -22.01 -2.84 -25.50
C TYR A 734 -21.95 -3.51 -24.12
N ASN A 735 -23.10 -3.92 -23.56
CA ASN A 735 -23.19 -4.54 -22.24
C ASN A 735 -22.48 -3.74 -21.10
N VAL A 736 -22.24 -2.43 -21.25
CA VAL A 736 -21.48 -1.63 -20.24
C VAL A 736 -22.17 -1.63 -18.88
N GLY A 737 -23.49 -1.81 -18.85
CA GLY A 737 -24.24 -1.96 -17.61
C GLY A 737 -23.77 -3.14 -16.75
N LEU A 738 -23.08 -4.15 -17.28
CA LEU A 738 -22.28 -5.06 -16.46
C LEU A 738 -20.99 -4.35 -16.01
N HIS A 739 -21.16 -3.30 -15.20
CA HIS A 739 -20.13 -2.30 -14.95
C HIS A 739 -19.16 -2.71 -13.85
N ASN A 740 -19.66 -3.37 -12.80
CA ASN A 740 -18.78 -4.05 -11.84
C ASN A 740 -17.92 -5.09 -12.54
N GLU A 741 -18.52 -5.92 -13.40
CA GLU A 741 -17.81 -6.91 -14.22
C GLU A 741 -16.77 -6.29 -15.14
N HIS A 742 -17.12 -5.15 -15.76
CA HIS A 742 -16.23 -4.40 -16.63
C HIS A 742 -15.04 -3.82 -15.86
N HIS A 743 -15.26 -3.15 -14.73
CA HIS A 743 -14.19 -2.62 -13.88
C HIS A 743 -13.31 -3.73 -13.30
N ASP A 744 -13.90 -4.85 -12.88
CA ASP A 744 -13.20 -6.04 -12.42
C ASP A 744 -12.37 -6.67 -13.55
N PHE A 745 -12.79 -6.58 -14.82
CA PHE A 745 -12.07 -7.18 -15.95
C PHE A 745 -12.13 -6.34 -17.25
N PRO A 746 -11.46 -5.17 -17.34
CA PRO A 746 -11.51 -4.32 -18.54
C PRO A 746 -10.78 -4.90 -19.76
N ALA A 747 -10.22 -6.10 -19.62
CA ALA A 747 -9.62 -6.88 -20.72
C ALA A 747 -10.58 -7.93 -21.30
N ILE A 748 -11.77 -8.11 -20.71
CA ILE A 748 -12.85 -8.98 -21.20
C ILE A 748 -13.82 -8.12 -22.01
N PRO A 749 -14.08 -8.43 -23.28
CA PRO A 749 -14.95 -7.62 -24.13
C PRO A 749 -16.42 -7.82 -23.83
N TRP A 750 -17.22 -6.82 -24.23
CA TRP A 750 -18.67 -6.76 -24.02
C TRP A 750 -19.44 -8.06 -24.30
N THR A 751 -19.11 -8.80 -25.36
CA THR A 751 -19.77 -10.08 -25.72
C THR A 751 -19.60 -11.17 -24.66
N ARG A 752 -18.59 -11.04 -23.80
CA ARG A 752 -18.18 -12.04 -22.80
C ARG A 752 -18.45 -11.58 -21.37
N LEU A 753 -18.77 -10.30 -21.12
CA LEU A 753 -19.20 -9.83 -19.79
C LEU A 753 -20.38 -10.64 -19.21
N PRO A 754 -21.44 -11.00 -19.96
CA PRO A 754 -22.49 -11.89 -19.43
C PRO A 754 -22.01 -13.30 -19.08
N THR A 755 -20.94 -13.77 -19.72
CA THR A 755 -20.31 -15.06 -19.38
C THR A 755 -19.43 -14.93 -18.13
N LEU A 756 -18.72 -13.81 -17.94
CA LEU A 756 -18.02 -13.50 -16.70
C LEU A 756 -19.00 -13.45 -15.52
N ASN A 757 -20.10 -12.69 -15.63
CA ASN A 757 -21.15 -12.63 -14.60
C ASN A 757 -21.71 -14.02 -14.28
N ARG A 758 -21.95 -14.87 -15.28
CA ARG A 758 -22.47 -16.23 -15.06
C ARG A 758 -21.45 -17.18 -14.41
N ILE A 759 -20.16 -17.01 -14.69
CA ILE A 759 -19.09 -17.85 -14.10
C ILE A 759 -18.86 -17.45 -12.64
N ALA A 760 -18.70 -16.15 -12.39
CA ALA A 760 -18.37 -15.59 -11.09
C ALA A 760 -19.59 -14.97 -10.39
N ARG A 761 -20.75 -15.62 -10.52
CA ARG A 761 -22.06 -15.06 -10.16
C ARG A 761 -22.15 -14.72 -8.66
N GLU A 762 -21.52 -15.54 -7.83
CA GLU A 762 -21.46 -15.38 -6.38
C GLU A 762 -20.71 -14.12 -5.92
N PHE A 763 -19.93 -13.48 -6.79
CA PHE A 763 -19.24 -12.22 -6.49
C PHE A 763 -20.06 -10.98 -6.87
N TYR A 764 -21.18 -11.15 -7.57
CA TYR A 764 -22.02 -10.06 -8.08
C TYR A 764 -23.48 -10.10 -7.59
N ASP A 765 -23.97 -11.25 -7.10
CA ASP A 765 -25.37 -11.42 -6.67
C ASP A 765 -25.77 -10.50 -5.50
N ASP A 766 -24.86 -10.30 -4.53
CA ASP A 766 -25.10 -9.47 -3.34
C ASP A 766 -24.78 -7.97 -3.55
N LEU A 767 -24.26 -7.59 -4.73
CA LEU A 767 -23.98 -6.18 -5.04
C LEU A 767 -25.26 -5.45 -5.46
N PRO A 768 -25.48 -4.20 -5.03
CA PRO A 768 -26.61 -3.42 -5.48
C PRO A 768 -26.49 -3.10 -6.99
N TYR A 769 -27.63 -3.10 -7.67
CA TYR A 769 -27.70 -2.88 -9.10
C TYR A 769 -28.98 -2.13 -9.49
N HIS A 770 -28.91 -1.36 -10.57
CA HIS A 770 -30.05 -0.64 -11.11
C HIS A 770 -30.92 -1.54 -12.01
N LYS A 771 -32.23 -1.39 -11.89
CA LYS A 771 -33.22 -2.10 -12.74
C LYS A 771 -33.64 -1.30 -13.98
N SER A 772 -33.42 0.01 -14.00
CA SER A 772 -33.77 0.91 -15.11
C SER A 772 -32.95 2.20 -15.08
N TRP A 773 -32.20 2.48 -16.15
CA TRP A 773 -31.49 3.75 -16.33
C TRP A 773 -32.43 4.96 -16.47
N VAL A 774 -33.64 4.77 -17.01
CA VAL A 774 -34.67 5.83 -17.01
C VAL A 774 -35.08 6.19 -15.58
N ASN A 775 -35.20 5.18 -14.71
CA ASN A 775 -35.50 5.41 -13.29
C ASN A 775 -34.32 6.05 -12.55
N VAL A 776 -33.07 5.76 -12.93
CA VAL A 776 -31.87 6.43 -12.39
C VAL A 776 -31.91 7.93 -12.71
N ILE A 777 -32.16 8.32 -13.97
CA ILE A 777 -32.29 9.74 -14.35
C ILE A 777 -33.42 10.41 -13.54
N TRP A 778 -34.57 9.73 -13.41
CA TRP A 778 -35.70 10.25 -12.65
C TRP A 778 -35.37 10.43 -11.16
N GLN A 779 -34.79 9.41 -10.51
CA GLN A 779 -34.38 9.45 -9.11
C GLN A 779 -33.32 10.52 -8.87
N PHE A 780 -32.30 10.63 -9.71
CA PHE A 780 -31.29 11.67 -9.57
C PHE A 780 -31.90 13.08 -9.62
N ILE A 781 -32.88 13.33 -10.50
CA ILE A 781 -33.53 14.64 -10.61
C ILE A 781 -34.45 14.93 -9.40
N TRP A 782 -35.20 13.94 -8.92
CA TRP A 782 -36.32 14.13 -7.99
C TRP A 782 -36.11 13.67 -6.53
N ASP A 783 -35.14 12.80 -6.24
CA ASP A 783 -34.85 12.38 -4.86
C ASP A 783 -33.87 13.38 -4.24
N ASP A 784 -34.24 13.99 -3.11
CA ASP A 784 -33.40 14.98 -2.42
C ASP A 784 -32.15 14.34 -1.77
N ASP A 785 -32.17 13.03 -1.50
CA ASP A 785 -31.03 12.30 -0.95
C ASP A 785 -29.96 11.93 -2.00
N VAL A 786 -30.23 12.16 -3.29
CA VAL A 786 -29.28 11.87 -4.39
C VAL A 786 -28.96 13.15 -5.15
N SER A 787 -27.68 13.54 -5.17
CA SER A 787 -27.24 14.71 -5.93
C SER A 787 -25.80 14.57 -6.44
N LEU A 788 -25.19 15.67 -6.90
CA LEU A 788 -23.80 15.69 -7.33
C LEU A 788 -22.83 15.37 -6.18
N TRP A 789 -23.23 15.56 -4.92
CA TRP A 789 -22.48 15.13 -3.73
C TRP A 789 -22.46 13.62 -3.52
N SER A 790 -23.36 12.87 -4.16
CA SER A 790 -23.49 11.42 -4.00
C SER A 790 -22.42 10.66 -4.80
N ARG A 791 -21.15 11.02 -4.60
CA ARG A 791 -19.97 10.40 -5.21
C ARG A 791 -18.96 10.06 -4.13
N VAL A 792 -18.29 8.92 -4.29
CA VAL A 792 -17.22 8.49 -3.39
C VAL A 792 -15.90 9.16 -3.79
N LYS A 793 -15.24 9.78 -2.82
CA LYS A 793 -13.91 10.38 -2.94
C LYS A 793 -12.91 9.71 -2.00
N ARG A 794 -11.65 9.65 -2.42
CA ARG A 794 -10.52 9.15 -1.62
C ARG A 794 -9.30 10.03 -1.86
N THR A 795 -8.56 10.30 -0.78
CA THR A 795 -7.40 11.21 -0.81
C THR A 795 -6.19 10.59 -1.51
N GLU A 796 -5.98 9.28 -1.30
CA GLU A 796 -4.98 8.46 -1.99
C GLU A 796 -5.58 7.05 -2.28
N GLY A 797 -4.82 6.17 -2.97
CA GLY A 797 -5.23 4.78 -3.22
C GLY A 797 -5.17 4.33 -4.68
N GLY A 798 -5.23 5.28 -5.62
CA GLY A 798 -4.92 5.01 -7.04
C GLY A 798 -3.42 4.94 -7.31
N ARG A 799 -3.02 4.21 -8.36
CA ARG A 799 -1.68 4.42 -8.95
C ARG A 799 -1.63 5.85 -9.49
N LYS A 800 -1.06 6.79 -8.73
CA LYS A 800 -0.72 8.14 -9.21
C LYS A 800 -0.02 7.97 -10.56
N VAL A 801 -0.67 8.38 -11.63
CA VAL A 801 -0.07 8.37 -12.97
C VAL A 801 0.97 9.47 -12.95
N GLY A 802 2.21 9.09 -12.65
CA GLY A 802 3.35 9.99 -12.65
C GLY A 802 3.33 10.75 -13.97
N GLY A 803 3.33 12.09 -13.88
CA GLY A 803 2.83 12.96 -14.95
C GLY A 803 3.26 12.49 -16.33
N TRP A 804 2.28 12.13 -17.15
CA TRP A 804 2.49 11.42 -18.42
C TRP A 804 3.62 12.07 -19.21
N ARG A 805 4.76 11.39 -19.24
CA ARG A 805 5.83 11.72 -20.18
C ARG A 805 5.31 11.43 -21.59
N GLU A 806 5.81 12.14 -22.59
CA GLU A 806 5.46 11.86 -24.00
C GLU A 806 5.76 10.39 -24.36
N ASP A 807 6.80 9.82 -23.76
CA ASP A 807 7.16 8.41 -23.91
C ASP A 807 6.16 7.44 -23.25
N GLU A 808 5.30 7.81 -22.28
CA GLU A 808 4.28 6.90 -21.72
C GLU A 808 2.95 6.95 -22.47
N LEU A 809 2.58 8.12 -22.99
CA LEU A 809 1.46 8.25 -23.94
C LEU A 809 1.80 7.55 -25.28
N GLY A 810 3.09 7.47 -25.63
CA GLY A 810 3.64 6.74 -26.78
C GLY A 810 4.18 5.32 -26.52
N ALA A 811 4.50 4.89 -25.29
CA ALA A 811 5.23 3.62 -25.04
C ALA A 811 4.44 2.37 -25.44
N ASN A 812 3.11 2.48 -25.45
CA ASN A 812 2.20 1.45 -25.97
C ASN A 812 2.27 1.29 -27.50
N GLU A 813 3.16 2.01 -28.19
CA GLU A 813 3.58 1.74 -29.56
C GLU A 813 4.64 0.63 -29.67
N THR A 814 5.25 0.20 -28.55
CA THR A 814 6.09 -1.00 -28.53
C THR A 814 5.23 -2.26 -28.36
N ASN A 815 5.54 -3.31 -29.13
CA ASN A 815 4.83 -4.61 -29.15
C ASN A 815 5.00 -5.42 -27.84
N ARG A 816 4.60 -4.88 -26.69
CA ARG A 816 4.52 -5.62 -25.43
C ARG A 816 3.11 -6.23 -25.27
N PRO A 817 2.98 -7.49 -24.81
CA PRO A 817 1.68 -8.11 -24.61
C PRO A 817 0.90 -7.40 -23.50
N ILE A 818 -0.43 -7.42 -23.64
CA ILE A 818 -1.37 -6.89 -22.63
C ILE A 818 -1.16 -7.67 -21.33
N PRO A 819 -0.99 -7.03 -20.16
CA PRO A 819 -0.91 -7.74 -18.88
C PRO A 819 -2.13 -8.66 -18.68
N GLY A 820 -1.89 -9.95 -18.49
CA GLY A 820 -2.95 -10.97 -18.37
C GLY A 820 -3.30 -11.71 -19.67
N VAL A 821 -2.75 -11.31 -20.83
CA VAL A 821 -2.85 -12.07 -22.09
C VAL A 821 -1.51 -12.75 -22.38
N LYS A 822 -1.52 -14.09 -22.46
CA LYS A 822 -0.40 -14.89 -22.98
C LYS A 822 -0.46 -14.99 -24.51
#